data_AF-A0A919M5L8-F1
#
_entry.id   AF-A0A919M5L8-F1
#
_cell.length_a   1.000
_cell.length_b   1.000
_cell.length_c   1.000
_cell.angle_alpha   90.00
_cell.angle_beta   90.00
_cell.angle_gamma   90.00
#
_symmetry.space_group_name_H-M   'P 1'
#
loop_
_entity.id
_entity.type
_entity.pdbx_description
1 polymer ?
#
loop_
_entity_poly.entity_id
_entity_poly.type
_entity_poly.pdbx_seq_one_letter_code
_entity_poly.pdbx_strand_id
1 'polypeptide(L)'
;MVSRELRPARVAAFLALLLTLVTIPGTALAVPKPLQVRGQTVLAGDLRVQVLSPTLLRLEYAADQKFEDRATFNAVDRDPGRTWFRATAARGELRVRTSAVTLHYRLGSGPVTAANTTLDLTVAGRRVSVHPEFGGPAGEPLGGWYRGLDYYAGQAGPVDQLTLHPGLLDKRGWYLLDDTTTAVRTTDGWVTARPAHTGAYQDGYLFGYGHDYPRALADLRTLTGPSVLPPEWAFGTWFSKYQAYSAADYENELLPAFKSHRVPLDSLVMDTDWKAPNQWAGWNWNTGLFPDPAAFLAHLKSEGINATLNVHAAISGDDPRFAQAQATAKGKLQPAASSFAPNPYRFDWGDRDQAAAYTQLHQQFENQGVRQWWLDYCCDDSTVSTAGVTPDSWVNELYRRDGEARGLRGFSLARIGAAFPAYAQIGSSGPWSEHRSTVHFTGDTEATFATLAFAAAMTPAEGASIGQSYVSHDIGSFAGKHLSDDLYLRWVQLGAFQPILRLHSDHGDRLPWEYDDVVGGPAADFLRLRESLVPYLYTAARQNYDTGMPMARALYLTWPQQAEAYRHDTEYLLGDSLLVAPVTTPGLSTTATVWFPPGTWTDFFTGETFRGPATRTVGATPDHMPVYVRAGGILAQRAGDVNVSGQAKDRLTLTAYPHATGSTSVYEDSGDGLGYRGGQSARIPVHFTGSRLTVGPVTGSYPGAPATRRYTVAFAGVSRPHHVTVGGRAAPFTYDAAKHLLTVDVPATPAGRAVTVEHDGTALTVGQRPAVETTFVAPDGLQSGATSTLVATTTNRGPGTITGVSAAVDAPAGWVITPRTPTTTASLAPGKSFTITYDATPAGASPRTQPVAVRVTYRNPDGTTSTAPAGLTVPLKPVDVTFRVLAPPGTPPDATLYVPGSIAQLGPWDPGKQPMTYRGNGIWEATVSILDGTDLQYKYTRGTWETVEEWGSITGTNNRNVTVDGGITHTMLVDDTATTGPDIHRAIEFWRDPLVVSTAATADAVTVTFQRDVQPTGADFAGSMVVNGVPGTVTETTPGTLVWTPATPLPSGTYTATVSQVTSAVSDGVPIRAPYTFTFTIGQA
;
A
#
# COMPACT_ATOMS: atom_id res chain seq x y z
N MET A 1 -19.52 -4.63 -94.55
CA MET A 1 -18.68 -3.61 -95.20
C MET A 1 -17.26 -3.85 -94.69
N VAL A 2 -16.37 -4.33 -95.58
CA VAL A 2 -14.89 -4.16 -95.60
C VAL A 2 -14.14 -4.39 -94.27
N SER A 3 -13.13 -5.24 -94.10
CA SER A 3 -12.34 -6.16 -94.92
C SER A 3 -11.19 -6.69 -94.02
N ARG A 4 -10.69 -7.91 -94.30
CA ARG A 4 -9.26 -8.31 -94.44
C ARG A 4 -8.23 -7.92 -93.36
N GLU A 5 -7.15 -8.64 -93.07
CA GLU A 5 -6.55 -9.95 -93.42
C GLU A 5 -5.24 -10.06 -92.60
N LEU A 6 -4.56 -11.22 -92.72
CA LEU A 6 -3.15 -11.55 -92.43
C LEU A 6 -2.92 -12.29 -91.09
N ARG A 7 -2.91 -13.63 -91.03
CA ARG A 7 -1.99 -14.68 -91.57
C ARG A 7 -0.99 -15.21 -90.50
N PRO A 8 -0.52 -16.47 -90.62
CA PRO A 8 -0.46 -17.44 -89.51
C PRO A 8 0.96 -17.93 -89.16
N ALA A 9 1.12 -18.60 -88.02
CA ALA A 9 2.18 -19.60 -87.82
C ALA A 9 1.96 -20.51 -86.60
N ARG A 10 1.86 -21.83 -86.87
CA ARG A 10 2.58 -22.96 -86.19
C ARG A 10 2.23 -23.26 -84.71
N VAL A 11 2.18 -24.49 -84.21
CA VAL A 11 2.48 -25.84 -84.70
C VAL A 11 1.97 -26.81 -83.61
N ALA A 12 1.20 -27.79 -84.05
CA ALA A 12 1.13 -29.19 -83.61
C ALA A 12 1.98 -29.67 -82.41
N ALA A 13 1.31 -30.23 -81.39
CA ALA A 13 1.65 -31.51 -80.74
C ALA A 13 0.80 -31.69 -79.46
N PHE A 14 -0.39 -32.31 -79.54
CA PHE A 14 -1.13 -32.71 -78.32
C PHE A 14 -2.09 -33.89 -78.55
N LEU A 15 -1.58 -34.98 -79.15
CA LEU A 15 -2.34 -36.23 -79.29
C LEU A 15 -1.40 -37.44 -79.43
N ALA A 16 -0.67 -37.74 -78.36
CA ALA A 16 0.02 -39.02 -78.17
C ALA A 16 0.46 -39.21 -76.70
N LEU A 17 -0.49 -39.27 -75.76
CA LEU A 17 -0.26 -39.89 -74.44
C LEU A 17 -1.59 -40.26 -73.76
N LEU A 18 -2.39 -41.07 -74.46
CA LEU A 18 -3.56 -41.74 -73.91
C LEU A 18 -3.20 -43.23 -73.77
N LEU A 19 -3.04 -43.67 -72.53
CA LEU A 19 -2.71 -45.02 -71.99
C LEU A 19 -1.38 -45.06 -71.23
N THR A 20 -1.45 -44.68 -69.95
CA THR A 20 -0.78 -45.22 -68.75
C THR A 20 -0.51 -44.08 -67.77
N LEU A 21 -1.32 -43.95 -66.71
CA LEU A 21 -0.87 -43.60 -65.35
C LEU A 21 -2.07 -43.51 -64.39
N VAL A 22 -2.17 -44.58 -63.58
CA VAL A 22 -2.40 -44.57 -62.13
C VAL A 22 -3.69 -43.91 -61.61
N THR A 23 -4.55 -44.80 -61.14
CA THR A 23 -5.53 -44.61 -60.06
C THR A 23 -5.04 -43.61 -59.00
N ILE A 24 -5.58 -42.40 -59.01
CA ILE A 24 -5.57 -41.54 -57.82
C ILE A 24 -6.61 -42.17 -56.88
N PRO A 25 -6.24 -42.63 -55.66
CA PRO A 25 -7.26 -42.96 -54.69
C PRO A 25 -7.98 -41.64 -54.39
N GLY A 26 -9.26 -41.56 -54.75
CA GLY A 26 -10.12 -40.54 -54.20
C GLY A 26 -9.98 -40.64 -52.70
N THR A 27 -9.36 -39.66 -52.08
CA THR A 27 -9.44 -39.46 -50.64
C THR A 27 -10.93 -39.33 -50.37
N ALA A 28 -11.52 -40.40 -49.84
CA ALA A 28 -12.85 -40.32 -49.26
C ALA A 28 -12.76 -39.19 -48.25
N LEU A 29 -13.35 -38.03 -48.57
CA LEU A 29 -13.63 -36.99 -47.59
C LEU A 29 -14.38 -37.70 -46.48
N ALA A 30 -13.70 -37.96 -45.36
CA ALA A 30 -14.29 -38.61 -44.22
C ALA A 30 -15.60 -37.86 -43.93
N VAL A 31 -16.72 -38.58 -43.98
CA VAL A 31 -18.01 -38.01 -43.63
C VAL A 31 -17.84 -37.39 -42.25
N PRO A 32 -18.07 -36.07 -42.08
CA PRO A 32 -17.87 -35.42 -40.80
C PRO A 32 -18.66 -36.19 -39.74
N LYS A 33 -18.00 -36.58 -38.65
CA LYS A 33 -18.69 -37.23 -37.52
C LYS A 33 -19.92 -36.38 -37.17
N PRO A 34 -21.09 -36.99 -36.97
CA PRO A 34 -22.32 -36.25 -36.70
C PRO A 34 -22.15 -35.40 -35.43
N LEU A 35 -22.63 -34.16 -35.49
CA LEU A 35 -22.66 -33.22 -34.38
C LEU A 35 -23.34 -33.86 -33.17
N GLN A 36 -22.69 -33.90 -32.00
CA GLN A 36 -23.31 -34.38 -30.76
C GLN A 36 -23.59 -33.21 -29.83
N VAL A 37 -24.85 -33.04 -29.43
CA VAL A 37 -25.26 -32.06 -28.43
C VAL A 37 -25.68 -32.80 -27.16
N ARG A 38 -25.03 -32.51 -26.04
CA ARG A 38 -25.29 -33.11 -24.72
C ARG A 38 -25.38 -32.01 -23.67
N GLY A 39 -26.58 -31.71 -23.21
CA GLY A 39 -26.80 -30.61 -22.26
C GLY A 39 -26.31 -29.28 -22.82
N GLN A 40 -25.35 -28.65 -22.15
CA GLN A 40 -24.69 -27.40 -22.57
C GLN A 40 -23.49 -27.60 -23.50
N THR A 41 -23.16 -28.85 -23.86
CA THR A 41 -21.94 -29.21 -24.59
C THR A 41 -22.25 -29.63 -26.03
N VAL A 42 -21.43 -29.15 -26.97
CA VAL A 42 -21.44 -29.48 -28.38
C VAL A 42 -20.10 -30.11 -28.74
N LEU A 43 -20.12 -31.35 -29.23
CA LEU A 43 -18.93 -32.05 -29.74
C LEU A 43 -18.97 -32.10 -31.26
N ALA A 44 -17.88 -31.65 -31.88
CA ALA A 44 -17.72 -31.56 -33.33
C ALA A 44 -16.31 -32.04 -33.72
N GLY A 45 -16.14 -33.36 -33.85
CA GLY A 45 -14.85 -33.99 -34.12
C GLY A 45 -13.93 -33.90 -32.90
N ASP A 46 -12.86 -33.12 -33.03
CA ASP A 46 -11.83 -32.92 -31.99
C ASP A 46 -12.06 -31.62 -31.19
N LEU A 47 -13.09 -30.84 -31.55
CA LEU A 47 -13.50 -29.63 -30.84
C LEU A 47 -14.71 -29.91 -29.93
N ARG A 48 -14.62 -29.44 -28.70
CA ARG A 48 -15.70 -29.27 -27.73
C ARG A 48 -16.00 -27.79 -27.55
N VAL A 49 -17.27 -27.43 -27.68
CA VAL A 49 -17.80 -26.11 -27.30
C VAL A 49 -18.79 -26.31 -26.16
N GLN A 50 -18.53 -25.71 -25.00
CA GLN A 50 -19.47 -25.70 -23.88
C GLN A 50 -20.05 -24.29 -23.72
N VAL A 51 -21.37 -24.18 -23.67
CA VAL A 51 -22.07 -22.90 -23.45
C VAL A 51 -22.22 -22.71 -21.95
N LEU A 52 -21.47 -21.78 -21.37
CA LEU A 52 -21.50 -21.49 -19.93
C LEU A 52 -22.49 -20.37 -19.62
N SER A 53 -22.59 -19.38 -20.51
CA SER A 53 -23.58 -18.31 -20.42
C SER A 53 -23.94 -17.79 -21.82
N PRO A 54 -24.90 -16.86 -21.95
CA PRO A 54 -25.15 -16.19 -23.22
C PRO A 54 -23.89 -15.56 -23.85
N THR A 55 -22.94 -15.13 -23.03
CA THR A 55 -21.73 -14.37 -23.42
C THR A 55 -20.43 -15.12 -23.16
N LEU A 56 -20.47 -16.34 -22.60
CA LEU A 56 -19.28 -17.14 -22.27
C LEU A 56 -19.36 -18.55 -22.87
N LEU A 57 -18.38 -18.88 -23.70
CA LEU A 57 -18.21 -20.19 -24.33
C LEU A 57 -16.85 -20.79 -23.93
N ARG A 58 -16.81 -22.03 -23.49
CA ARG A 58 -15.54 -22.78 -23.40
C ARG A 58 -15.24 -23.42 -24.75
N LEU A 59 -14.03 -23.23 -25.24
CA LEU A 59 -13.50 -23.85 -26.44
C LEU A 59 -12.38 -24.79 -26.02
N GLU A 60 -12.53 -26.08 -26.32
CA GLU A 60 -11.49 -27.06 -26.06
C GLU A 60 -11.25 -27.92 -27.29
N TYR A 61 -10.02 -27.90 -27.79
CA TYR A 61 -9.58 -28.73 -28.89
C TYR A 61 -8.63 -29.80 -28.37
N ALA A 62 -8.88 -31.07 -28.69
CA ALA A 62 -8.03 -32.19 -28.31
C ALA A 62 -7.89 -33.18 -29.47
N ALA A 63 -6.71 -33.20 -30.11
CA ALA A 63 -6.43 -34.10 -31.25
C ALA A 63 -6.56 -35.59 -30.89
N ASP A 64 -6.32 -35.96 -29.64
CA ASP A 64 -6.48 -37.33 -29.13
C ASP A 64 -7.89 -37.63 -28.58
N GLN A 65 -8.82 -36.68 -28.72
CA GLN A 65 -10.20 -36.74 -28.21
C GLN A 65 -10.31 -36.95 -26.69
N LYS A 66 -9.25 -36.68 -25.94
CA LYS A 66 -9.28 -36.66 -24.48
C LYS A 66 -9.58 -35.23 -24.03
N PHE A 67 -10.77 -35.01 -23.51
CA PHE A 67 -11.17 -33.70 -22.99
C PHE A 67 -10.98 -33.63 -21.46
N GLU A 68 -10.67 -32.46 -20.92
CA GLU A 68 -10.48 -32.22 -19.49
C GLU A 68 -11.77 -31.78 -18.82
N ASP A 69 -12.33 -32.64 -17.96
CA ASP A 69 -13.55 -32.35 -17.23
C ASP A 69 -13.32 -31.79 -15.83
N ARG A 70 -12.12 -32.00 -15.26
CA ARG A 70 -11.79 -31.48 -13.93
C ARG A 70 -11.64 -29.97 -13.95
N ALA A 71 -12.05 -29.32 -12.87
CA ALA A 71 -11.77 -27.90 -12.64
C ALA A 71 -10.28 -27.60 -12.73
N THR A 72 -9.91 -26.40 -13.18
CA THR A 72 -8.53 -25.91 -13.10
C THR A 72 -8.34 -25.07 -11.85
N PHE A 73 -7.10 -24.65 -11.57
CA PHE A 73 -6.82 -23.70 -10.50
C PHE A 73 -7.69 -22.44 -10.65
N ASN A 74 -7.79 -21.93 -11.89
CA ASN A 74 -8.57 -20.75 -12.27
C ASN A 74 -10.05 -21.02 -12.46
N ALA A 75 -10.44 -21.97 -13.32
CA ALA A 75 -11.84 -22.24 -13.64
C ALA A 75 -12.42 -23.36 -12.77
N VAL A 76 -13.17 -22.96 -11.74
CA VAL A 76 -13.71 -23.86 -10.70
C VAL A 76 -15.18 -24.20 -10.88
N ASP A 77 -15.93 -23.36 -11.60
CA ASP A 77 -17.35 -23.62 -11.92
C ASP A 77 -17.59 -23.53 -13.44
N ARG A 78 -17.91 -24.69 -14.02
CA ARG A 78 -18.19 -24.88 -15.46
C ARG A 78 -19.61 -25.41 -15.70
N ASP A 79 -20.48 -25.36 -14.69
CA ASP A 79 -21.89 -25.73 -14.83
C ASP A 79 -22.80 -24.73 -14.10
N PRO A 80 -22.75 -23.44 -14.45
CA PRO A 80 -23.44 -22.39 -13.70
C PRO A 80 -24.96 -22.35 -13.94
N GLY A 81 -25.48 -23.26 -14.77
CA GLY A 81 -26.89 -23.35 -15.11
C GLY A 81 -27.14 -23.55 -16.61
N ARG A 82 -28.42 -23.55 -17.00
CA ARG A 82 -28.84 -23.81 -18.37
C ARG A 82 -28.95 -22.51 -19.17
N THR A 83 -28.12 -22.38 -20.21
CA THR A 83 -28.28 -21.36 -21.24
C THR A 83 -28.99 -21.94 -22.46
N TRP A 84 -29.90 -21.17 -23.05
CA TRP A 84 -30.50 -21.57 -24.32
C TRP A 84 -29.55 -21.26 -25.47
N PHE A 85 -29.31 -22.25 -26.33
CA PHE A 85 -28.51 -22.10 -27.53
C PHE A 85 -29.01 -23.01 -28.65
N ARG A 86 -28.58 -22.73 -29.88
CA ARG A 86 -28.78 -23.60 -31.05
C ARG A 86 -27.44 -23.94 -31.67
N ALA A 87 -27.19 -25.23 -31.88
CA ALA A 87 -26.02 -25.72 -32.59
C ALA A 87 -26.41 -26.36 -33.93
N THR A 88 -25.69 -26.04 -35.00
CA THR A 88 -25.89 -26.62 -36.33
C THR A 88 -24.56 -26.86 -37.02
N ALA A 89 -24.43 -27.97 -37.75
CA ALA A 89 -23.31 -28.24 -38.64
C ALA A 89 -23.81 -28.30 -40.09
N ALA A 90 -23.32 -27.42 -40.96
CA ALA A 90 -23.70 -27.39 -42.37
C ALA A 90 -22.55 -26.85 -43.23
N ARG A 91 -22.37 -27.41 -44.44
CA ARG A 91 -21.35 -26.97 -45.42
C ARG A 91 -19.91 -26.88 -44.84
N GLY A 92 -19.56 -27.79 -43.93
CA GLY A 92 -18.23 -27.81 -43.32
C GLY A 92 -18.01 -26.79 -42.19
N GLU A 93 -19.07 -26.14 -41.68
CA GLU A 93 -18.99 -25.17 -40.59
C GLU A 93 -19.89 -25.58 -39.42
N LEU A 94 -19.35 -25.49 -38.20
CA LEU A 94 -20.09 -25.51 -36.94
C LEU A 94 -20.58 -24.09 -36.63
N ARG A 95 -21.86 -23.96 -36.28
CA ARG A 95 -22.43 -22.73 -35.69
C ARG A 95 -23.03 -23.02 -34.34
N VAL A 96 -22.64 -22.26 -33.32
CA VAL A 96 -23.24 -22.28 -31.98
C VAL A 96 -23.76 -20.88 -31.67
N ARG A 97 -25.08 -20.73 -31.55
CA ARG A 97 -25.75 -19.44 -31.35
C ARG A 97 -26.43 -19.37 -29.99
N THR A 98 -26.09 -18.37 -29.19
CA THR A 98 -26.80 -17.99 -27.96
C THR A 98 -27.71 -16.78 -28.23
N SER A 99 -28.25 -16.17 -27.17
CA SER A 99 -28.95 -14.88 -27.28
C SER A 99 -28.02 -13.68 -27.53
N ALA A 100 -26.71 -13.79 -27.23
CA ALA A 100 -25.76 -12.68 -27.35
C ALA A 100 -24.70 -12.87 -28.45
N VAL A 101 -24.24 -14.11 -28.68
CA VAL A 101 -23.15 -14.40 -29.62
C VAL A 101 -23.49 -15.52 -30.60
N THR A 102 -22.78 -15.56 -31.72
CA THR A 102 -22.74 -16.73 -32.62
C THR A 102 -21.30 -17.10 -32.92
N LEU A 103 -20.88 -18.29 -32.48
CA LEU A 103 -19.59 -18.88 -32.81
C LEU A 103 -19.70 -19.61 -34.15
N HIS A 104 -18.71 -19.38 -35.01
CA HIS A 104 -18.46 -20.09 -36.26
C HIS A 104 -17.12 -20.79 -36.17
N TYR A 105 -17.06 -22.07 -36.57
CA TYR A 105 -15.82 -22.83 -36.64
C TYR A 105 -15.78 -23.73 -37.88
N ARG A 106 -14.70 -23.69 -38.64
CA ARG A 106 -14.50 -24.57 -39.80
C ARG A 106 -14.17 -25.98 -39.34
N LEU A 107 -15.08 -26.93 -39.58
CA LEU A 107 -14.94 -28.32 -39.15
C LEU A 107 -13.72 -28.99 -39.80
N GLY A 108 -12.97 -29.76 -39.00
CA GLY A 108 -11.80 -30.51 -39.46
C GLY A 108 -10.58 -29.65 -39.82
N SER A 109 -10.57 -28.37 -39.42
CA SER A 109 -9.49 -27.43 -39.77
C SER A 109 -8.34 -27.36 -38.75
N GLY A 110 -8.36 -28.16 -37.69
CA GLY A 110 -7.31 -28.19 -36.66
C GLY A 110 -7.64 -27.32 -35.43
N PRO A 111 -6.63 -26.99 -34.60
CA PRO A 111 -6.81 -26.13 -33.43
C PRO A 111 -7.48 -24.79 -33.73
N VAL A 112 -8.11 -24.17 -32.73
CA VAL A 112 -8.74 -22.85 -32.84
C VAL A 112 -7.69 -21.79 -33.19
N THR A 113 -7.92 -21.08 -34.28
CA THR A 113 -7.09 -19.98 -34.80
C THR A 113 -7.99 -18.86 -35.34
N ALA A 114 -7.42 -17.66 -35.51
CA ALA A 114 -8.11 -16.56 -36.16
C ALA A 114 -8.59 -16.88 -37.60
N ALA A 115 -7.92 -17.83 -38.28
CA ALA A 115 -8.25 -18.21 -39.67
C ALA A 115 -9.45 -19.16 -39.79
N ASN A 116 -9.79 -19.90 -38.74
CA ASN A 116 -10.84 -20.92 -38.79
C ASN A 116 -12.01 -20.68 -37.83
N THR A 117 -11.90 -19.66 -36.97
CA THR A 117 -12.89 -19.35 -35.95
C THR A 117 -13.33 -17.89 -36.04
N THR A 118 -14.63 -17.66 -35.93
CA THR A 118 -15.22 -16.32 -35.89
C THR A 118 -16.27 -16.26 -34.79
N LEU A 119 -16.33 -15.16 -34.06
CA LEU A 119 -17.38 -14.85 -33.10
C LEU A 119 -18.14 -13.61 -33.58
N ASP A 120 -19.44 -13.78 -33.87
CA ASP A 120 -20.34 -12.65 -34.10
C ASP A 120 -20.93 -12.18 -32.77
N LEU A 121 -20.83 -10.88 -32.49
CA LEU A 121 -21.36 -10.24 -31.28
C LEU A 121 -21.85 -8.81 -31.56
N THR A 122 -22.37 -8.13 -30.54
CA THR A 122 -22.77 -6.72 -30.63
C THR A 122 -21.88 -5.86 -29.75
N VAL A 123 -21.24 -4.84 -30.33
CA VAL A 123 -20.36 -3.87 -29.64
C VAL A 123 -20.89 -2.48 -29.92
N ALA A 124 -21.12 -1.67 -28.88
CA ALA A 124 -21.72 -0.34 -29.01
C ALA A 124 -23.01 -0.31 -29.90
N GLY A 125 -23.85 -1.34 -29.79
CA GLY A 125 -25.08 -1.46 -30.59
C GLY A 125 -24.88 -1.87 -32.06
N ARG A 126 -23.64 -2.16 -32.50
CA ARG A 126 -23.32 -2.62 -33.86
C ARG A 126 -22.91 -4.08 -33.87
N ARG A 127 -23.38 -4.84 -34.86
CA ARG A 127 -22.92 -6.22 -35.06
C ARG A 127 -21.51 -6.21 -35.61
N VAL A 128 -20.63 -6.99 -35.00
CA VAL A 128 -19.23 -7.16 -35.40
C VAL A 128 -18.89 -8.64 -35.42
N SER A 129 -17.91 -9.00 -36.26
CA SER A 129 -17.33 -10.34 -36.33
C SER A 129 -15.87 -10.23 -35.90
N VAL A 130 -15.45 -11.05 -34.95
CA VAL A 130 -14.09 -11.05 -34.40
C VAL A 130 -13.48 -12.45 -34.52
N HIS A 131 -12.15 -12.54 -34.54
CA HIS A 131 -11.41 -13.76 -34.85
C HIS A 131 -10.52 -14.16 -33.66
N PRO A 132 -11.02 -15.02 -32.76
CA PRO A 132 -10.29 -15.40 -31.56
C PRO A 132 -9.11 -16.33 -31.86
N GLU A 133 -8.03 -16.18 -31.10
CA GLU A 133 -6.80 -16.98 -31.19
C GLU A 133 -6.19 -17.17 -29.79
N PHE A 134 -5.80 -18.39 -29.46
CA PHE A 134 -5.12 -18.72 -28.21
C PHE A 134 -3.73 -18.07 -28.16
N GLY A 135 -3.39 -17.40 -27.06
CA GLY A 135 -2.14 -16.64 -26.92
C GLY A 135 -2.07 -15.35 -27.76
N GLY A 136 -3.15 -14.95 -28.43
CA GLY A 136 -3.21 -13.68 -29.17
C GLY A 136 -3.16 -12.46 -28.24
N PRO A 137 -2.58 -11.33 -28.69
CA PRO A 137 -2.48 -10.13 -27.87
C PRO A 137 -3.87 -9.51 -27.59
N ALA A 138 -4.01 -8.89 -26.42
CA ALA A 138 -5.11 -7.96 -26.19
C ALA A 138 -5.00 -6.80 -27.21
N GLY A 139 -6.12 -6.39 -27.79
CA GLY A 139 -6.11 -5.40 -28.86
C GLY A 139 -6.39 -4.00 -28.34
N GLU A 140 -7.41 -3.86 -27.48
CA GLU A 140 -7.72 -2.60 -26.81
C GLU A 140 -8.09 -2.87 -25.33
N PRO A 141 -7.15 -3.40 -24.52
CA PRO A 141 -7.44 -3.78 -23.14
C PRO A 141 -7.94 -2.60 -22.30
N LEU A 142 -8.80 -2.91 -21.34
CA LEU A 142 -9.41 -1.99 -20.39
C LEU A 142 -9.06 -2.37 -18.96
N GLY A 143 -8.68 -1.36 -18.18
CA GLY A 143 -8.15 -1.56 -16.83
C GLY A 143 -6.85 -2.35 -16.86
N GLY A 144 -6.41 -2.77 -15.68
CA GLY A 144 -5.28 -3.67 -15.55
C GLY A 144 -4.89 -3.89 -14.10
N TRP A 145 -3.86 -4.69 -13.89
CA TRP A 145 -3.32 -4.98 -12.57
C TRP A 145 -1.80 -4.87 -12.61
N TYR A 146 -1.16 -4.83 -11.45
CA TYR A 146 0.30 -4.78 -11.35
C TYR A 146 0.75 -5.50 -10.09
N ARG A 147 1.99 -6.01 -10.04
CA ARG A 147 2.43 -6.82 -8.89
C ARG A 147 2.59 -6.03 -7.57
N GLY A 148 2.90 -4.75 -7.68
CA GLY A 148 3.26 -3.86 -6.56
C GLY A 148 4.04 -2.63 -7.05
N LEU A 149 4.01 -1.55 -6.28
CA LEU A 149 4.54 -0.22 -6.57
C LEU A 149 5.91 0.02 -5.92
N ASP A 150 6.64 -1.06 -5.63
CA ASP A 150 7.95 -1.04 -4.97
C ASP A 150 8.88 0.00 -5.65
N TYR A 151 9.24 1.05 -4.92
CA TYR A 151 10.13 2.15 -5.31
C TYR A 151 9.75 2.89 -6.61
N TYR A 152 8.46 3.08 -6.86
CA TYR A 152 7.98 3.86 -8.01
C TYR A 152 8.30 5.37 -7.88
N ALA A 153 9.43 5.82 -8.46
CA ALA A 153 9.85 7.23 -8.45
C ALA A 153 9.79 7.93 -9.82
N GLY A 154 8.76 7.65 -10.64
CA GLY A 154 8.50 8.39 -11.87
C GLY A 154 9.73 8.58 -12.77
N GLN A 155 10.29 7.49 -13.32
CA GLN A 155 11.38 7.56 -14.30
C GLN A 155 11.05 8.56 -15.42
N ALA A 156 11.62 9.76 -15.32
CA ALA A 156 11.67 10.74 -16.39
C ALA A 156 12.74 10.28 -17.40
N GLY A 157 12.30 9.46 -18.34
CA GLY A 157 12.99 9.02 -19.56
C GLY A 157 11.93 8.42 -20.50
N PRO A 158 12.16 8.29 -21.82
CA PRO A 158 11.11 7.97 -22.78
C PRO A 158 10.70 6.49 -22.67
N VAL A 159 9.91 6.20 -21.65
CA VAL A 159 9.00 5.08 -21.51
C VAL A 159 7.77 5.64 -20.82
N ASP A 160 6.87 6.15 -21.63
CA ASP A 160 5.43 6.07 -21.45
C ASP A 160 5.08 4.95 -20.45
N GLN A 161 4.77 5.37 -19.22
CA GLN A 161 4.00 4.68 -18.18
C GLN A 161 4.33 3.20 -17.95
N LEU A 162 4.70 2.86 -16.71
CA LEU A 162 4.42 1.52 -16.18
C LEU A 162 3.01 1.09 -16.59
N THR A 163 2.94 0.19 -17.55
CA THR A 163 1.68 -0.20 -18.18
C THR A 163 1.09 -1.30 -17.33
N LEU A 164 -0.10 -1.07 -16.77
CA LEU A 164 -0.84 -2.11 -16.07
C LEU A 164 -0.98 -3.33 -16.98
N HIS A 165 -0.79 -4.51 -16.42
CA HIS A 165 -1.04 -5.76 -17.12
C HIS A 165 -2.50 -5.80 -17.58
N PRO A 166 -2.76 -6.10 -18.86
CA PRO A 166 -4.12 -6.10 -19.37
C PRO A 166 -4.97 -7.16 -18.66
N GLY A 167 -6.21 -6.79 -18.34
CA GLY A 167 -7.23 -7.70 -17.84
C GLY A 167 -8.06 -8.38 -18.93
N LEU A 168 -9.19 -8.96 -18.51
CA LEU A 168 -10.18 -9.56 -19.38
C LEU A 168 -10.95 -8.53 -20.22
N LEU A 169 -11.16 -7.32 -19.69
CA LEU A 169 -11.96 -6.31 -20.36
C LEU A 169 -11.19 -5.70 -21.54
N ASP A 170 -11.87 -5.53 -22.67
CA ASP A 170 -11.31 -4.98 -23.91
C ASP A 170 -12.41 -4.14 -24.60
N LYS A 171 -12.04 -2.99 -25.19
CA LYS A 171 -12.98 -2.10 -25.89
C LYS A 171 -13.65 -2.77 -27.08
N ARG A 172 -13.02 -3.77 -27.69
CA ARG A 172 -13.58 -4.60 -28.77
C ARG A 172 -14.66 -5.55 -28.27
N GLY A 173 -14.82 -5.69 -26.96
CA GLY A 173 -15.95 -6.37 -26.32
C GLY A 173 -15.87 -7.89 -26.25
N TRP A 174 -14.66 -8.44 -26.36
CA TRP A 174 -14.44 -9.88 -26.27
C TRP A 174 -13.04 -10.16 -25.75
N TYR A 175 -12.86 -11.36 -25.18
CA TYR A 175 -11.56 -11.85 -24.72
C TYR A 175 -11.53 -13.37 -24.75
N LEU A 176 -10.39 -13.97 -25.12
CA LEU A 176 -10.17 -15.42 -25.03
C LEU A 176 -9.14 -15.69 -23.94
N LEU A 177 -9.62 -16.17 -22.79
CA LEU A 177 -8.75 -16.59 -21.69
C LEU A 177 -8.18 -17.97 -22.01
N ASP A 178 -6.86 -18.05 -22.12
CA ASP A 178 -6.14 -19.29 -22.34
C ASP A 178 -5.88 -20.02 -21.01
N ASP A 179 -6.52 -21.17 -20.81
CA ASP A 179 -6.41 -22.02 -19.61
C ASP A 179 -5.66 -23.34 -19.93
N THR A 180 -5.01 -23.41 -21.11
CA THR A 180 -4.50 -24.65 -21.72
C THR A 180 -3.48 -25.36 -20.84
N THR A 181 -2.62 -24.60 -20.13
CA THR A 181 -1.56 -25.18 -19.30
C THR A 181 -1.80 -25.01 -17.79
N THR A 182 -2.94 -24.45 -17.38
CA THR A 182 -3.28 -24.28 -15.96
C THR A 182 -3.42 -25.65 -15.28
N ALA A 183 -2.90 -25.75 -14.06
CA ALA A 183 -2.98 -26.94 -13.22
C ALA A 183 -4.45 -27.31 -12.94
N VAL A 184 -4.72 -28.61 -12.82
CA VAL A 184 -6.07 -29.14 -12.53
C VAL A 184 -6.25 -29.37 -11.05
N ARG A 185 -7.46 -29.12 -10.55
CA ARG A 185 -7.84 -29.40 -9.16
C ARG A 185 -8.15 -30.89 -9.00
N THR A 186 -7.57 -31.49 -7.96
CA THR A 186 -7.89 -32.84 -7.50
C THR A 186 -9.15 -32.82 -6.64
N THR A 187 -9.74 -34.00 -6.40
CA THR A 187 -11.00 -34.13 -5.63
C THR A 187 -10.88 -33.69 -4.17
N ASP A 188 -9.69 -33.75 -3.59
CA ASP A 188 -9.36 -33.23 -2.27
C ASP A 188 -8.92 -31.76 -2.29
N GLY A 189 -9.11 -31.08 -3.42
CA GLY A 189 -8.88 -29.66 -3.60
C GLY A 189 -7.43 -29.27 -3.91
N TRP A 190 -6.46 -30.17 -3.84
CA TRP A 190 -5.08 -29.87 -4.25
C TRP A 190 -4.96 -29.59 -5.76
N VAL A 191 -3.78 -29.20 -6.20
CA VAL A 191 -3.45 -29.01 -7.62
C VAL A 191 -2.53 -30.11 -8.12
N THR A 192 -2.67 -30.45 -9.40
CA THR A 192 -1.75 -31.34 -10.11
C THR A 192 -1.58 -30.86 -11.55
N ALA A 193 -0.45 -31.20 -12.17
CA ALA A 193 -0.19 -30.83 -13.56
C ALA A 193 -1.27 -31.43 -14.48
N ARG A 194 -1.59 -30.69 -15.55
CA ARG A 194 -2.51 -31.20 -16.57
C ARG A 194 -1.90 -32.44 -17.27
N PRO A 195 -2.70 -33.46 -17.61
CA PRO A 195 -2.19 -34.62 -18.36
C PRO A 195 -1.59 -34.22 -19.71
N ALA A 196 -0.58 -34.98 -20.15
CA ALA A 196 -0.05 -34.83 -21.50
C ALA A 196 -1.06 -35.32 -22.55
N HIS A 197 -1.14 -34.59 -23.67
CA HIS A 197 -1.95 -34.95 -24.83
C HIS A 197 -1.08 -35.48 -25.98
N THR A 198 -1.64 -36.41 -26.77
CA THR A 198 -1.01 -36.84 -28.01
C THR A 198 -1.50 -35.95 -29.16
N GLY A 199 -0.70 -34.97 -29.55
CA GLY A 199 -1.03 -33.98 -30.59
C GLY A 199 -1.44 -32.63 -30.01
N ALA A 200 -2.07 -31.78 -30.84
CA ALA A 200 -2.42 -30.42 -30.44
C ALA A 200 -3.57 -30.40 -29.41
N TYR A 201 -3.43 -29.56 -28.39
CA TYR A 201 -4.39 -29.35 -27.32
C TYR A 201 -4.54 -27.86 -27.02
N GLN A 202 -5.78 -27.41 -26.81
CA GLN A 202 -6.15 -26.05 -26.39
C GLN A 202 -7.37 -26.14 -25.47
N ASP A 203 -7.41 -25.33 -24.41
CA ASP A 203 -8.55 -25.24 -23.50
C ASP A 203 -8.68 -23.81 -22.99
N GLY A 204 -9.78 -23.13 -23.33
CA GLY A 204 -9.93 -21.71 -23.00
C GLY A 204 -11.37 -21.24 -23.01
N TYR A 205 -11.57 -20.00 -22.57
CA TYR A 205 -12.90 -19.41 -22.37
C TYR A 205 -13.02 -18.13 -23.18
N LEU A 206 -13.92 -18.16 -24.16
CA LEU A 206 -14.24 -17.07 -25.05
C LEU A 206 -15.40 -16.25 -24.48
N PHE A 207 -15.06 -15.06 -24.02
CA PHE A 207 -15.99 -14.04 -23.55
C PHE A 207 -16.38 -13.14 -24.73
N GLY A 208 -17.67 -12.90 -24.93
CA GLY A 208 -18.23 -12.02 -25.97
C GLY A 208 -19.32 -11.13 -25.41
N TYR A 209 -18.93 -10.19 -24.56
CA TYR A 209 -19.82 -9.33 -23.76
C TYR A 209 -20.15 -7.98 -24.42
N GLY A 210 -19.47 -7.61 -25.52
CA GLY A 210 -19.65 -6.32 -26.14
C GLY A 210 -19.22 -5.18 -25.21
N HIS A 211 -20.12 -4.24 -24.94
CA HIS A 211 -19.89 -3.19 -23.94
C HIS A 211 -20.64 -3.45 -22.62
N ASP A 212 -21.16 -4.66 -22.41
CA ASP A 212 -21.69 -5.09 -21.12
C ASP A 212 -20.55 -5.62 -20.23
N TYR A 213 -19.65 -4.73 -19.83
CA TYR A 213 -18.53 -5.08 -18.94
C TYR A 213 -18.97 -5.67 -17.59
N PRO A 214 -20.06 -5.20 -16.95
CA PRO A 214 -20.62 -5.87 -15.78
C PRO A 214 -20.92 -7.35 -16.02
N ARG A 215 -21.47 -7.71 -17.19
CA ARG A 215 -21.70 -9.12 -17.56
C ARG A 215 -20.40 -9.91 -17.66
N ALA A 216 -19.34 -9.33 -18.23
CA ALA A 216 -18.04 -9.96 -18.34
C ALA A 216 -17.44 -10.32 -16.96
N LEU A 217 -17.52 -9.39 -16.00
CA LEU A 217 -17.05 -9.62 -14.63
C LEU A 217 -17.93 -10.62 -13.89
N ALA A 218 -19.24 -10.63 -14.14
CA ALA A 218 -20.15 -11.65 -13.61
C ALA A 218 -19.84 -13.05 -14.19
N ASP A 219 -19.52 -13.14 -15.48
CA ASP A 219 -19.05 -14.37 -16.13
C ASP A 219 -17.71 -14.83 -15.53
N LEU A 220 -16.77 -13.91 -15.30
CA LEU A 220 -15.49 -14.20 -14.64
C LEU A 220 -15.72 -14.75 -13.23
N ARG A 221 -16.49 -14.02 -12.40
CA ARG A 221 -16.87 -14.45 -11.04
C ARG A 221 -17.58 -15.80 -11.01
N THR A 222 -18.37 -16.09 -12.03
CA THR A 222 -19.01 -17.40 -12.16
C THR A 222 -17.95 -18.44 -12.43
N LEU A 223 -17.16 -18.27 -13.49
CA LEU A 223 -16.13 -19.21 -13.92
C LEU A 223 -15.09 -19.51 -12.84
N THR A 224 -14.57 -18.46 -12.20
CA THR A 224 -13.43 -18.53 -11.30
C THR A 224 -13.80 -18.57 -9.83
N GLY A 225 -15.07 -18.37 -9.49
CA GLY A 225 -15.59 -18.29 -8.12
C GLY A 225 -15.68 -16.84 -7.60
N PRO A 226 -16.48 -16.61 -6.54
CA PRO A 226 -16.63 -15.29 -5.93
C PRO A 226 -15.33 -14.81 -5.31
N SER A 227 -15.12 -13.49 -5.30
CA SER A 227 -14.06 -12.90 -4.46
C SER A 227 -14.30 -13.30 -3.01
N VAL A 228 -13.24 -13.35 -2.20
CA VAL A 228 -13.43 -13.52 -0.76
C VAL A 228 -14.35 -12.41 -0.23
N LEU A 229 -15.15 -12.71 0.78
CA LEU A 229 -15.80 -11.66 1.58
C LEU A 229 -14.96 -11.52 2.86
N PRO A 230 -14.11 -10.47 2.97
CA PRO A 230 -13.31 -10.25 4.17
C PRO A 230 -14.20 -10.09 5.41
N PRO A 231 -13.66 -10.29 6.62
CA PRO A 231 -14.32 -9.86 7.85
C PRO A 231 -14.67 -8.37 7.83
N GLU A 232 -15.68 -7.96 8.58
CA GLU A 232 -16.13 -6.57 8.62
C GLU A 232 -15.04 -5.60 9.09
N TRP A 233 -14.20 -6.00 10.05
CA TRP A 233 -13.07 -5.20 10.55
C TRP A 233 -12.07 -4.85 9.44
N ALA A 234 -12.01 -5.63 8.35
CA ALA A 234 -11.11 -5.35 7.23
C ALA A 234 -11.43 -4.02 6.53
N PHE A 235 -12.66 -3.53 6.66
CA PHE A 235 -13.10 -2.27 6.06
C PHE A 235 -12.93 -1.06 6.98
N GLY A 236 -12.48 -1.25 8.23
CA GLY A 236 -12.15 -0.16 9.15
C GLY A 236 -10.75 0.41 8.90
N THR A 237 -10.14 0.97 9.95
CA THR A 237 -8.80 1.58 9.89
C THR A 237 -7.72 0.60 10.34
N TRP A 238 -6.68 0.41 9.52
CA TRP A 238 -5.54 -0.44 9.88
C TRP A 238 -4.31 0.44 10.15
N PHE A 239 -3.52 0.06 11.15
CA PHE A 239 -2.22 0.66 11.40
C PHE A 239 -1.11 -0.39 11.36
N SER A 240 -0.04 -0.06 10.64
CA SER A 240 1.19 -0.81 10.47
C SER A 240 2.35 0.17 10.47
N LYS A 241 3.51 -0.24 10.95
CA LYS A 241 4.76 0.53 10.81
C LYS A 241 5.89 -0.47 10.83
N TYR A 242 6.79 -0.41 9.85
CA TYR A 242 8.03 -1.17 9.95
C TYR A 242 8.87 -0.50 11.03
N GLN A 243 8.75 -1.02 12.25
CA GLN A 243 9.36 -0.55 13.47
C GLN A 243 9.28 -1.62 14.55
N ALA A 244 10.36 -1.77 15.32
CA ALA A 244 10.48 -2.73 16.42
C ALA A 244 9.69 -2.32 17.67
N TYR A 245 8.37 -2.21 17.55
CA TYR A 245 7.49 -1.96 18.68
C TYR A 245 7.39 -3.18 19.60
N SER A 246 7.54 -2.92 20.91
CA SER A 246 7.25 -3.86 21.98
C SER A 246 5.76 -3.88 22.34
N ALA A 247 5.32 -4.91 23.05
CA ALA A 247 3.99 -4.96 23.65
C ALA A 247 3.72 -3.71 24.53
N ALA A 248 4.74 -3.22 25.24
CA ALA A 248 4.64 -2.03 26.07
C ALA A 248 4.43 -0.74 25.27
N ASP A 249 5.08 -0.59 24.11
CA ASP A 249 4.89 0.57 23.22
C ASP A 249 3.45 0.62 22.71
N TYR A 250 2.91 -0.54 22.32
CA TYR A 250 1.52 -0.65 21.88
C TYR A 250 0.53 -0.33 23.02
N GLU A 251 0.67 -0.99 24.17
CA GLU A 251 -0.28 -0.91 25.28
C GLU A 251 -0.26 0.43 26.02
N ASN A 252 0.93 1.02 26.20
CA ASN A 252 1.09 2.21 27.04
C ASN A 252 1.12 3.53 26.25
N GLU A 253 1.46 3.49 24.95
CA GLU A 253 1.59 4.69 24.14
C GLU A 253 0.59 4.71 22.99
N LEU A 254 0.66 3.72 22.10
CA LEU A 254 -0.07 3.79 20.83
C LEU A 254 -1.59 3.62 21.01
N LEU A 255 -2.05 2.56 21.65
CA LEU A 255 -3.47 2.30 21.85
C LEU A 255 -4.16 3.41 22.68
N PRO A 256 -3.56 3.93 23.77
CA PRO A 256 -4.06 5.13 24.45
C PRO A 256 -4.12 6.36 23.54
N ALA A 257 -3.12 6.59 22.69
CA ALA A 257 -3.10 7.72 21.76
C ALA A 257 -4.24 7.67 20.72
N PHE A 258 -4.51 6.49 20.12
CA PHE A 258 -5.68 6.31 19.26
C PHE A 258 -6.98 6.73 19.95
N LYS A 259 -7.15 6.31 21.22
CA LYS A 259 -8.32 6.66 22.04
C LYS A 259 -8.38 8.15 22.36
N SER A 260 -7.28 8.77 22.79
CA SER A 260 -7.25 10.19 23.18
C SER A 260 -7.45 11.12 21.99
N HIS A 261 -6.89 10.77 20.83
CA HIS A 261 -7.05 11.52 19.58
C HIS A 261 -8.32 11.15 18.81
N ARG A 262 -9.13 10.21 19.32
CA ARG A 262 -10.40 9.77 18.71
C ARG A 262 -10.22 9.28 17.27
N VAL A 263 -9.16 8.52 17.04
CA VAL A 263 -8.89 7.88 15.74
C VAL A 263 -9.29 6.41 15.85
N PRO A 264 -10.13 5.88 14.94
CA PRO A 264 -10.50 4.47 14.95
C PRO A 264 -9.32 3.55 14.61
N LEU A 265 -9.34 2.35 15.18
CA LEU A 265 -8.41 1.27 14.87
C LEU A 265 -9.14 -0.08 14.92
N ASP A 266 -9.10 -0.81 13.81
CA ASP A 266 -9.76 -2.12 13.64
C ASP A 266 -8.75 -3.26 13.50
N SER A 267 -7.59 -2.98 12.91
CA SER A 267 -6.51 -3.97 12.77
C SER A 267 -5.15 -3.34 13.07
N LEU A 268 -4.41 -3.98 13.97
CA LEU A 268 -3.01 -3.70 14.24
C LEU A 268 -2.15 -4.73 13.51
N VAL A 269 -1.28 -4.25 12.62
CA VAL A 269 -0.36 -5.06 11.84
C VAL A 269 1.03 -4.94 12.46
N MET A 270 1.54 -6.02 13.03
CA MET A 270 2.90 -6.08 13.56
C MET A 270 3.84 -6.52 12.44
N ASP A 271 4.84 -5.68 12.20
CA ASP A 271 5.84 -5.88 11.17
C ASP A 271 6.93 -6.87 11.62
N THR A 272 8.03 -6.97 10.88
CA THR A 272 8.97 -8.09 10.93
C THR A 272 9.48 -8.48 12.32
N ASP A 273 9.64 -7.51 13.21
CA ASP A 273 10.32 -7.57 14.50
C ASP A 273 9.73 -8.50 15.56
N TRP A 274 8.47 -8.91 15.42
CA TRP A 274 7.85 -9.85 16.36
C TRP A 274 8.51 -11.24 16.34
N LYS A 275 9.26 -11.56 15.27
CA LYS A 275 9.86 -12.88 15.00
C LYS A 275 11.22 -13.08 15.68
N ALA A 276 11.49 -14.32 16.08
CA ALA A 276 12.77 -14.82 16.58
C ALA A 276 13.07 -16.22 15.98
N PRO A 277 14.35 -16.62 15.79
CA PRO A 277 15.58 -15.96 16.27
C PRO A 277 16.01 -14.75 15.43
N ASN A 278 15.45 -14.57 14.23
CA ASN A 278 15.66 -13.41 13.39
C ASN A 278 14.32 -12.83 12.92
N GLN A 279 14.34 -11.56 12.49
CA GLN A 279 13.15 -10.79 12.12
C GLN A 279 12.54 -11.23 10.78
N TRP A 280 13.20 -12.10 10.01
CA TRP A 280 12.76 -12.42 8.65
C TRP A 280 12.09 -13.80 8.54
N ALA A 281 12.83 -14.87 8.83
CA ALA A 281 12.39 -16.27 8.73
C ALA A 281 12.33 -17.00 10.09
N GLY A 282 12.18 -16.26 11.18
CA GLY A 282 11.92 -16.80 12.51
C GLY A 282 10.45 -17.14 12.74
N TRP A 283 10.16 -18.23 13.46
CA TRP A 283 8.80 -18.71 13.74
C TRP A 283 8.49 -18.80 15.23
N ASN A 284 9.13 -17.94 16.02
CA ASN A 284 8.92 -17.79 17.46
C ASN A 284 8.68 -16.32 17.82
N TRP A 285 8.01 -16.06 18.94
CA TRP A 285 7.91 -14.70 19.48
C TRP A 285 9.28 -14.21 19.95
N ASN A 286 9.63 -12.99 19.57
CA ASN A 286 10.71 -12.24 20.19
C ASN A 286 10.29 -11.83 21.61
N THR A 287 10.69 -12.62 22.61
CA THR A 287 10.30 -12.39 24.01
C THR A 287 10.92 -11.13 24.62
N GLY A 288 11.90 -10.50 23.95
CA GLY A 288 12.41 -9.18 24.34
C GLY A 288 11.41 -8.06 24.05
N LEU A 289 10.64 -8.18 22.97
CA LEU A 289 9.59 -7.24 22.58
C LEU A 289 8.21 -7.66 23.09
N PHE A 290 7.94 -8.96 23.12
CA PHE A 290 6.66 -9.54 23.57
C PHE A 290 6.90 -10.57 24.69
N PRO A 291 7.14 -10.12 25.94
CA PRO A 291 7.39 -11.03 27.06
C PRO A 291 6.22 -11.98 27.37
N ASP A 292 4.97 -11.51 27.18
CA ASP A 292 3.74 -12.30 27.29
C ASP A 292 2.83 -12.04 26.07
N PRO A 293 3.06 -12.72 24.94
CA PRO A 293 2.29 -12.50 23.72
C PRO A 293 0.83 -12.91 23.87
N ALA A 294 0.52 -13.87 24.76
CA ALA A 294 -0.86 -14.31 24.97
C ALA A 294 -1.68 -13.24 25.69
N ALA A 295 -1.10 -12.59 26.70
CA ALA A 295 -1.73 -11.44 27.37
C ALA A 295 -1.94 -10.28 26.40
N PHE A 296 -0.92 -9.96 25.59
CA PHE A 296 -1.01 -8.89 24.59
C PHE A 296 -2.13 -9.14 23.56
N LEU A 297 -2.19 -10.33 22.96
CA LEU A 297 -3.26 -10.70 22.02
C LEU A 297 -4.65 -10.71 22.68
N ALA A 298 -4.75 -11.13 23.94
CA ALA A 298 -5.99 -11.06 24.71
C ALA A 298 -6.44 -9.62 24.96
N HIS A 299 -5.49 -8.71 25.22
CA HIS A 299 -5.76 -7.29 25.36
C HIS A 299 -6.31 -6.69 24.06
N LEU A 300 -5.63 -6.88 22.92
CA LEU A 300 -6.13 -6.43 21.61
C LEU A 300 -7.55 -6.93 21.32
N LYS A 301 -7.79 -8.22 21.56
CA LYS A 301 -9.13 -8.81 21.40
C LYS A 301 -10.18 -8.15 22.30
N SER A 302 -9.83 -7.80 23.54
CA SER A 302 -10.75 -7.11 24.47
C SER A 302 -11.12 -5.70 24.01
N GLU A 303 -10.22 -5.07 23.25
CA GLU A 303 -10.40 -3.76 22.61
C GLU A 303 -11.09 -3.87 21.22
N GLY A 304 -11.40 -5.08 20.76
CA GLY A 304 -12.00 -5.32 19.44
C GLY A 304 -11.02 -5.25 18.28
N ILE A 305 -9.71 -5.16 18.54
CA ILE A 305 -8.68 -4.97 17.53
C ILE A 305 -8.21 -6.32 16.99
N ASN A 306 -8.21 -6.48 15.68
CA ASN A 306 -7.63 -7.63 15.00
C ASN A 306 -6.09 -7.56 15.01
N ALA A 307 -5.44 -8.68 15.31
CA ALA A 307 -3.99 -8.82 15.25
C ALA A 307 -3.58 -9.47 13.91
N THR A 308 -2.74 -8.77 13.15
CA THR A 308 -2.15 -9.28 11.90
C THR A 308 -0.64 -9.37 12.04
N LEU A 309 -0.05 -10.52 11.69
CA LEU A 309 1.40 -10.72 11.74
C LEU A 309 2.02 -10.76 10.35
N ASN A 310 3.10 -10.00 10.14
CA ASN A 310 3.97 -10.11 8.97
C ASN A 310 4.79 -11.41 9.01
N VAL A 311 4.75 -12.18 7.93
CA VAL A 311 5.49 -13.43 7.73
C VAL A 311 6.07 -13.50 6.31
N HIS A 312 7.12 -14.31 6.18
CA HIS A 312 7.75 -14.60 4.90
C HIS A 312 7.65 -16.09 4.55
N ALA A 313 8.06 -16.42 3.33
CA ALA A 313 7.90 -17.74 2.72
C ALA A 313 9.11 -18.65 2.98
N ALA A 314 9.69 -18.57 4.18
CA ALA A 314 10.91 -19.29 4.56
C ALA A 314 10.94 -19.61 6.06
N ILE A 315 11.80 -20.55 6.44
CA ILE A 315 12.21 -20.81 7.83
C ILE A 315 13.73 -20.81 7.91
N SER A 316 14.32 -20.19 8.94
CA SER A 316 15.76 -20.28 9.14
C SER A 316 16.17 -21.63 9.74
N GLY A 317 17.31 -22.16 9.31
CA GLY A 317 17.87 -23.40 9.83
C GLY A 317 18.39 -23.30 11.27
N ASP A 318 18.52 -22.08 11.83
CA ASP A 318 18.81 -21.85 13.25
C ASP A 318 17.54 -21.72 14.11
N ASP A 319 16.35 -21.73 13.51
CA ASP A 319 15.10 -21.67 14.24
C ASP A 319 14.90 -22.95 15.07
N PRO A 320 14.53 -22.84 16.37
CA PRO A 320 14.23 -23.99 17.23
C PRO A 320 13.19 -24.98 16.64
N ARG A 321 12.33 -24.51 15.73
CA ARG A 321 11.29 -25.29 15.06
C ARG A 321 11.76 -25.93 13.77
N PHE A 322 12.93 -25.56 13.27
CA PHE A 322 13.43 -26.06 11.99
C PHE A 322 13.49 -27.59 11.96
N ALA A 323 13.99 -28.24 13.02
CA ALA A 323 14.05 -29.70 13.08
C ALA A 323 12.67 -30.36 12.95
N GLN A 324 11.64 -29.78 13.57
CA GLN A 324 10.26 -30.26 13.46
C GLN A 324 9.68 -29.99 12.07
N ALA A 325 9.85 -28.77 11.54
CA ALA A 325 9.41 -28.42 10.19
C ALA A 325 10.04 -29.34 9.14
N GLN A 326 11.34 -29.60 9.27
CA GLN A 326 12.08 -30.49 8.39
C GLN A 326 11.61 -31.95 8.53
N ALA A 327 11.28 -32.41 9.74
CA ALA A 327 10.69 -33.73 9.95
C ALA A 327 9.29 -33.86 9.30
N THR A 328 8.42 -32.88 9.49
CA THR A 328 7.08 -32.83 8.86
C THR A 328 7.19 -32.81 7.33
N ALA A 329 8.15 -32.04 6.81
CA ALA A 329 8.51 -32.01 5.39
C ALA A 329 9.25 -33.25 4.88
N LYS A 330 9.48 -34.28 5.72
CA LYS A 330 10.22 -35.51 5.39
C LYS A 330 11.63 -35.26 4.86
N GLY A 331 12.34 -34.27 5.42
CA GLY A 331 13.70 -33.91 5.04
C GLY A 331 13.80 -33.16 3.70
N LYS A 332 12.67 -32.68 3.16
CA LYS A 332 12.63 -32.10 1.81
C LYS A 332 12.91 -30.60 1.76
N LEU A 333 12.87 -29.85 2.87
CA LEU A 333 13.20 -28.42 2.84
C LEU A 333 14.65 -28.26 2.39
N GLN A 334 14.85 -27.35 1.43
CA GLN A 334 16.16 -27.06 0.86
C GLN A 334 16.59 -25.64 1.26
N PRO A 335 17.89 -25.38 1.37
CA PRO A 335 18.39 -24.01 1.50
C PRO A 335 17.84 -23.11 0.38
N ALA A 336 17.41 -21.90 0.73
CA ALA A 336 16.94 -20.90 -0.22
C ALA A 336 18.14 -20.17 -0.85
N ALA A 337 18.04 -19.83 -2.14
CA ALA A 337 19.09 -19.08 -2.83
C ALA A 337 18.98 -17.56 -2.65
N SER A 338 17.78 -17.06 -2.34
CA SER A 338 17.49 -15.65 -2.07
C SER A 338 16.59 -15.55 -0.85
N SER A 339 17.05 -14.84 0.18
CA SER A 339 16.28 -14.39 1.34
C SER A 339 17.13 -13.38 2.11
N PHE A 340 16.49 -12.50 2.87
CA PHE A 340 17.19 -11.64 3.83
C PHE A 340 17.48 -12.33 5.17
N ALA A 341 16.91 -13.53 5.40
CA ALA A 341 17.17 -14.29 6.61
C ALA A 341 18.56 -14.96 6.58
N PRO A 342 19.25 -15.10 7.73
CA PRO A 342 20.39 -15.99 7.84
C PRO A 342 19.95 -17.45 7.69
N ASN A 343 20.79 -18.30 7.07
CA ASN A 343 20.55 -19.74 6.90
C ASN A 343 19.11 -20.12 6.43
N PRO A 344 18.58 -19.51 5.36
CA PRO A 344 17.18 -19.65 4.98
C PRO A 344 16.89 -21.00 4.32
N TYR A 345 15.73 -21.59 4.59
CA TYR A 345 15.19 -22.75 3.89
C TYR A 345 13.85 -22.40 3.22
N ARG A 346 13.70 -22.80 1.96
CA ARG A 346 12.52 -22.53 1.14
C ARG A 346 11.49 -23.66 1.19
N PHE A 347 10.24 -23.31 0.88
CA PHE A 347 9.15 -24.25 0.69
C PHE A 347 8.85 -24.46 -0.80
N ASP A 348 8.53 -25.70 -1.16
CA ASP A 348 7.84 -26.06 -2.39
C ASP A 348 6.34 -26.24 -2.10
N TRP A 349 5.52 -25.28 -2.53
CA TRP A 349 4.08 -25.29 -2.30
C TRP A 349 3.33 -26.42 -3.03
N GLY A 350 3.99 -27.07 -4.00
CA GLY A 350 3.45 -28.24 -4.70
C GLY A 350 3.58 -29.53 -3.88
N ASP A 351 4.47 -29.54 -2.88
CA ASP A 351 4.68 -30.68 -1.99
C ASP A 351 3.81 -30.56 -0.72
N ARG A 352 2.96 -31.57 -0.50
CA ARG A 352 2.00 -31.58 0.61
C ARG A 352 2.66 -31.63 1.98
N ASP A 353 3.79 -32.31 2.10
CA ASP A 353 4.51 -32.43 3.37
C ASP A 353 5.15 -31.08 3.74
N GLN A 354 5.67 -30.36 2.75
CA GLN A 354 6.23 -29.02 2.94
C GLN A 354 5.17 -27.97 3.26
N ALA A 355 4.03 -27.98 2.55
CA ALA A 355 2.90 -27.12 2.89
C ALA A 355 2.36 -27.40 4.30
N ALA A 356 2.28 -28.67 4.71
CA ALA A 356 1.89 -29.04 6.07
C ALA A 356 2.89 -28.55 7.12
N ALA A 357 4.20 -28.62 6.82
CA ALA A 357 5.23 -28.05 7.68
C ALA A 357 5.06 -26.54 7.85
N TYR A 358 4.77 -25.80 6.77
CA TYR A 358 4.50 -24.36 6.83
C TYR A 358 3.25 -24.06 7.66
N THR A 359 2.12 -24.72 7.40
CA THR A 359 0.90 -24.58 8.20
C THR A 359 1.17 -24.86 9.68
N GLN A 360 1.98 -25.87 10.00
CA GLN A 360 2.32 -26.19 11.39
C GLN A 360 3.06 -25.05 12.11
N LEU A 361 3.88 -24.26 11.41
CA LEU A 361 4.56 -23.11 12.00
C LEU A 361 3.57 -22.02 12.47
N HIS A 362 2.41 -21.91 11.82
CA HIS A 362 1.37 -20.93 12.13
C HIS A 362 0.54 -21.32 13.35
N GLN A 363 0.31 -22.63 13.54
CA GLN A 363 -0.66 -23.17 14.51
C GLN A 363 -0.52 -22.60 15.91
N GLN A 364 0.70 -22.37 16.40
CA GLN A 364 0.87 -21.81 17.76
C GLN A 364 0.24 -20.43 17.91
N PHE A 365 0.40 -19.58 16.90
CA PHE A 365 -0.02 -18.18 16.92
C PHE A 365 -1.53 -18.12 16.71
N GLU A 366 -2.03 -18.98 15.85
CA GLU A 366 -3.45 -19.14 15.58
C GLU A 366 -4.21 -19.65 16.81
N ASN A 367 -3.63 -20.60 17.55
CA ASN A 367 -4.16 -21.05 18.84
C ASN A 367 -4.15 -19.95 19.91
N GLN A 368 -3.22 -19.00 19.83
CA GLN A 368 -3.16 -17.81 20.70
C GLN A 368 -4.16 -16.72 20.28
N GLY A 369 -4.74 -16.82 19.09
CA GLY A 369 -5.78 -15.90 18.61
C GLY A 369 -5.39 -15.03 17.42
N VAL A 370 -4.23 -15.25 16.78
CA VAL A 370 -3.88 -14.62 15.50
C VAL A 370 -4.79 -15.14 14.39
N ARG A 371 -5.40 -14.23 13.64
CA ARG A 371 -6.41 -14.57 12.63
C ARG A 371 -6.06 -14.14 11.21
N GLN A 372 -5.09 -13.24 11.06
CA GLN A 372 -4.70 -12.69 9.77
C GLN A 372 -3.18 -12.71 9.61
N TRP A 373 -2.74 -12.99 8.39
CA TRP A 373 -1.35 -13.05 8.00
C TRP A 373 -1.08 -12.07 6.87
N TRP A 374 -0.02 -11.28 7.02
CA TRP A 374 0.59 -10.54 5.93
C TRP A 374 1.74 -11.38 5.39
N LEU A 375 1.52 -12.01 4.24
CA LEU A 375 2.56 -12.75 3.53
C LEU A 375 3.30 -11.76 2.63
N ASP A 376 4.46 -11.30 3.11
CA ASP A 376 5.25 -10.30 2.41
C ASP A 376 6.10 -10.93 1.29
N TYR A 377 5.40 -11.33 0.24
CA TYR A 377 5.94 -12.14 -0.84
C TYR A 377 6.66 -11.26 -1.87
N CYS A 378 7.93 -10.92 -1.62
CA CYS A 378 8.76 -10.16 -2.56
C CYS A 378 10.13 -10.80 -2.87
N CYS A 379 10.72 -11.49 -1.90
CA CYS A 379 12.19 -11.58 -1.84
C CYS A 379 12.74 -12.97 -1.46
N ASP A 380 11.87 -13.87 -1.02
CA ASP A 380 12.21 -15.25 -0.69
C ASP A 380 12.05 -16.19 -1.90
N ASP A 381 13.05 -17.05 -2.11
CA ASP A 381 13.14 -18.05 -3.18
C ASP A 381 12.21 -19.26 -2.97
N SER A 382 10.91 -19.02 -2.80
CA SER A 382 9.88 -20.07 -2.69
C SER A 382 9.39 -20.56 -4.05
N THR A 383 9.02 -21.84 -4.15
CA THR A 383 8.69 -22.50 -5.45
C THR A 383 7.39 -23.29 -5.41
N VAL A 384 6.91 -23.71 -6.58
CA VAL A 384 5.82 -24.68 -6.73
C VAL A 384 6.22 -25.67 -7.82
N SER A 385 6.45 -26.94 -7.47
CA SER A 385 6.87 -27.97 -8.42
C SER A 385 5.75 -28.44 -9.34
N THR A 386 4.50 -28.12 -8.99
CA THR A 386 3.35 -28.42 -9.85
C THR A 386 3.30 -27.41 -11.00
N ALA A 387 3.50 -27.89 -12.23
CA ALA A 387 3.37 -27.06 -13.42
C ALA A 387 1.94 -26.53 -13.59
N GLY A 388 1.81 -25.29 -14.07
CA GLY A 388 0.52 -24.67 -14.39
C GLY A 388 -0.12 -23.87 -13.25
N VAL A 389 0.62 -23.60 -12.17
CA VAL A 389 0.22 -22.70 -11.08
C VAL A 389 1.47 -21.95 -10.60
N THR A 390 1.29 -20.77 -10.03
CA THR A 390 2.40 -19.98 -9.48
C THR A 390 2.47 -20.10 -7.96
N PRO A 391 3.67 -19.95 -7.36
CA PRO A 391 3.88 -20.03 -5.92
C PRO A 391 2.96 -19.11 -5.11
N ASP A 392 2.88 -17.83 -5.52
CA ASP A 392 2.10 -16.78 -4.88
C ASP A 392 0.59 -17.08 -4.88
N SER A 393 0.04 -17.46 -6.03
CA SER A 393 -1.39 -17.79 -6.12
C SER A 393 -1.76 -19.04 -5.32
N TRP A 394 -0.88 -20.04 -5.31
CA TRP A 394 -1.18 -21.27 -4.58
C TRP A 394 -1.06 -21.09 -3.06
N VAL A 395 -0.02 -20.42 -2.57
CA VAL A 395 0.13 -20.17 -1.13
C VAL A 395 -0.99 -19.29 -0.59
N ASN A 396 -1.46 -18.29 -1.34
CA ASN A 396 -2.63 -17.48 -0.96
C ASN A 396 -3.91 -18.33 -0.84
N GLU A 397 -4.13 -19.26 -1.78
CA GLU A 397 -5.24 -20.22 -1.70
C GLU A 397 -5.12 -21.16 -0.49
N LEU A 398 -3.90 -21.53 -0.08
CA LEU A 398 -3.67 -22.32 1.13
C LEU A 398 -4.01 -21.53 2.40
N TYR A 399 -3.61 -20.25 2.51
CA TYR A 399 -4.03 -19.38 3.61
C TYR A 399 -5.55 -19.25 3.72
N ARG A 400 -6.23 -19.03 2.58
CA ARG A 400 -7.70 -18.99 2.53
C ARG A 400 -8.32 -20.27 3.10
N ARG A 401 -7.83 -21.43 2.67
CA ARG A 401 -8.36 -22.74 3.10
C ARG A 401 -8.11 -23.02 4.56
N ASP A 402 -6.92 -22.69 5.06
CA ASP A 402 -6.59 -22.87 6.46
C ASP A 402 -7.51 -22.04 7.37
N GLY A 403 -7.69 -20.76 7.05
CA GLY A 403 -8.64 -19.91 7.77
C GLY A 403 -10.08 -20.45 7.74
N GLU A 404 -10.52 -20.96 6.58
CA GLU A 404 -11.85 -21.59 6.46
C GLU A 404 -11.98 -22.88 7.27
N ALA A 405 -10.94 -23.71 7.34
CA ALA A 405 -10.92 -24.92 8.15
C ALA A 405 -11.05 -24.61 9.65
N ARG A 406 -10.59 -23.41 10.07
CA ARG A 406 -10.78 -22.87 11.43
C ARG A 406 -12.12 -22.14 11.62
N GLY A 407 -12.98 -22.12 10.59
CA GLY A 407 -14.28 -21.45 10.63
C GLY A 407 -14.21 -19.93 10.48
N LEU A 408 -13.06 -19.38 10.07
CA LEU A 408 -12.83 -17.96 9.80
C LEU A 408 -13.04 -17.63 8.32
N ARG A 409 -13.05 -16.34 7.98
CA ARG A 409 -12.93 -15.88 6.59
C ARG A 409 -11.45 -15.78 6.24
N GLY A 410 -10.87 -16.88 5.79
CA GLY A 410 -9.45 -16.92 5.44
C GLY A 410 -9.14 -16.08 4.21
N PHE A 411 -8.06 -15.30 4.27
CA PHE A 411 -7.39 -14.63 3.15
C PHE A 411 -5.97 -14.26 3.56
N SER A 412 -5.08 -13.98 2.59
CA SER A 412 -3.78 -13.37 2.83
C SER A 412 -3.79 -11.88 2.49
N LEU A 413 -3.06 -11.05 3.25
CA LEU A 413 -2.59 -9.76 2.78
C LEU A 413 -1.28 -10.02 2.04
N ALA A 414 -1.25 -9.89 0.72
CA ALA A 414 -0.09 -10.29 -0.08
C ALA A 414 -0.02 -9.55 -1.42
N ARG A 415 1.15 -9.58 -2.07
CA ARG A 415 1.29 -9.19 -3.49
C ARG A 415 0.63 -10.24 -4.39
N ILE A 416 0.20 -9.83 -5.59
CA ILE A 416 -0.30 -10.76 -6.63
C ILE A 416 0.62 -10.75 -7.84
N GLY A 417 0.76 -11.89 -8.52
CA GLY A 417 1.58 -12.02 -9.73
C GLY A 417 3.08 -11.76 -9.50
N ALA A 418 3.57 -11.88 -8.26
CA ALA A 418 4.97 -11.70 -7.90
C ALA A 418 5.88 -12.78 -8.52
N ALA A 419 5.31 -13.92 -8.90
CA ALA A 419 6.02 -15.02 -9.54
C ALA A 419 6.34 -14.79 -11.03
N PHE A 420 5.80 -13.74 -11.68
CA PHE A 420 6.04 -13.48 -13.11
C PHE A 420 7.35 -12.69 -13.31
N PRO A 421 8.41 -13.28 -13.90
CA PRO A 421 9.76 -12.67 -13.94
C PRO A 421 9.92 -11.48 -14.89
N ALA A 422 8.89 -11.20 -15.71
CA ALA A 422 8.92 -10.10 -16.67
C ALA A 422 7.56 -9.42 -16.67
N TYR A 423 7.57 -8.10 -16.48
CA TYR A 423 6.43 -7.17 -16.55
C TYR A 423 5.66 -7.18 -17.90
N ALA A 424 5.82 -8.19 -18.76
CA ALA A 424 5.28 -8.27 -20.11
C ALA A 424 4.53 -9.57 -20.47
N GLN A 425 4.64 -10.67 -19.70
CA GLN A 425 4.00 -11.95 -20.07
C GLN A 425 3.14 -12.53 -18.95
N ILE A 426 1.83 -12.44 -19.12
CA ILE A 426 0.85 -13.18 -18.33
C ILE A 426 0.81 -14.60 -18.88
N GLY A 427 1.29 -15.58 -18.11
CA GLY A 427 1.07 -16.98 -18.44
C GLY A 427 -0.43 -17.33 -18.37
N SER A 428 -0.85 -18.39 -19.04
CA SER A 428 -2.19 -19.00 -18.93
C SER A 428 -2.67 -19.21 -17.47
N SER A 429 -1.73 -19.46 -16.55
CA SER A 429 -2.01 -19.60 -15.11
C SER A 429 -2.17 -18.27 -14.36
N GLY A 430 -2.16 -17.10 -15.04
CA GLY A 430 -2.18 -15.74 -14.47
C GLY A 430 -3.17 -15.51 -13.31
N PRO A 431 -3.15 -14.33 -12.66
CA PRO A 431 -3.86 -14.07 -11.39
C PRO A 431 -5.39 -13.96 -11.53
N TRP A 432 -5.99 -14.60 -12.55
CA TRP A 432 -7.42 -14.61 -12.88
C TRP A 432 -8.35 -15.06 -11.76
N SER A 433 -7.79 -15.68 -10.72
CA SER A 433 -8.55 -16.21 -9.59
C SER A 433 -8.01 -15.80 -8.21
N GLU A 434 -7.08 -14.84 -8.16
CA GLU A 434 -6.48 -14.30 -6.92
C GLU A 434 -7.50 -13.61 -6.01
N HIS A 435 -8.54 -13.02 -6.59
CA HIS A 435 -9.62 -12.35 -5.84
C HIS A 435 -10.32 -13.28 -4.85
N ARG A 436 -10.19 -14.61 -5.02
CA ARG A 436 -10.75 -15.60 -4.09
C ARG A 436 -10.00 -15.69 -2.76
N SER A 437 -8.74 -15.28 -2.70
CA SER A 437 -7.84 -15.60 -1.59
C SER A 437 -7.07 -14.41 -1.02
N THR A 438 -7.03 -13.28 -1.72
CA THR A 438 -6.01 -12.27 -1.48
C THR A 438 -6.62 -10.88 -1.33
N VAL A 439 -6.23 -10.17 -0.28
CA VAL A 439 -6.24 -8.70 -0.25
C VAL A 439 -4.88 -8.24 -0.77
N HIS A 440 -4.89 -7.46 -1.86
CA HIS A 440 -3.68 -7.11 -2.57
C HIS A 440 -2.94 -5.95 -1.90
N PHE A 441 -1.80 -6.24 -1.29
CA PHE A 441 -0.84 -5.24 -0.82
C PHE A 441 0.02 -4.75 -2.00
N THR A 442 0.00 -3.44 -2.26
CA THR A 442 0.70 -2.88 -3.43
C THR A 442 2.15 -2.51 -3.19
N GLY A 443 2.83 -3.03 -2.18
CA GLY A 443 4.26 -2.83 -2.03
C GLY A 443 4.74 -1.43 -1.64
N ASP A 444 6.06 -1.26 -1.74
CA ASP A 444 6.84 -0.24 -1.03
C ASP A 444 6.85 1.09 -1.80
N THR A 445 5.80 1.88 -1.62
CA THR A 445 5.57 3.12 -2.37
C THR A 445 6.54 4.27 -2.04
N GLU A 446 6.91 5.06 -3.06
CA GLU A 446 7.67 6.31 -2.91
C GLU A 446 6.78 7.51 -2.56
N ALA A 447 7.34 8.42 -1.76
CA ALA A 447 6.67 9.61 -1.23
C ALA A 447 6.49 10.72 -2.28
N THR A 448 5.73 10.45 -3.34
CA THR A 448 5.47 11.42 -4.41
C THR A 448 4.01 11.49 -4.82
N PHE A 449 3.58 12.65 -5.34
CA PHE A 449 2.26 12.81 -5.95
C PHE A 449 2.06 11.95 -7.21
N ALA A 450 3.14 11.59 -7.93
CA ALA A 450 3.06 10.69 -9.08
C ALA A 450 2.65 9.28 -8.64
N THR A 451 3.24 8.78 -7.53
CA THR A 451 2.85 7.51 -6.91
C THR A 451 1.40 7.53 -6.46
N LEU A 452 0.97 8.62 -5.81
CA LEU A 452 -0.42 8.81 -5.39
C LEU A 452 -1.39 8.81 -6.59
N ALA A 453 -1.04 9.50 -7.69
CA ALA A 453 -1.83 9.50 -8.92
C ALA A 453 -1.96 8.11 -9.53
N PHE A 454 -0.86 7.35 -9.57
CA PHE A 454 -0.86 5.98 -10.08
C PHE A 454 -1.71 5.05 -9.19
N ALA A 455 -1.59 5.15 -7.87
CA ALA A 455 -2.41 4.40 -6.92
C ALA A 455 -3.91 4.69 -7.10
N ALA A 456 -4.27 5.96 -7.28
CA ALA A 456 -5.65 6.38 -7.56
C ALA A 456 -6.19 5.78 -8.87
N ALA A 457 -5.37 5.71 -9.92
CA ALA A 457 -5.77 5.10 -11.21
C ALA A 457 -5.81 3.56 -11.15
N MET A 458 -4.89 2.94 -10.42
CA MET A 458 -4.81 1.48 -10.24
C MET A 458 -6.01 0.96 -9.43
N THR A 459 -6.47 1.71 -8.43
CA THR A 459 -7.57 1.32 -7.52
C THR A 459 -8.82 0.79 -8.25
N PRO A 460 -9.43 1.52 -9.21
CA PRO A 460 -10.56 0.99 -9.98
C PRO A 460 -10.17 0.06 -11.13
N ALA A 461 -8.94 0.17 -11.64
CA ALA A 461 -8.48 -0.62 -12.78
C ALA A 461 -8.28 -2.10 -12.44
N GLU A 462 -7.81 -2.40 -11.24
CA GLU A 462 -7.55 -3.77 -10.78
C GLU A 462 -8.84 -4.60 -10.66
N GLY A 463 -9.86 -4.04 -10.02
CA GLY A 463 -11.17 -4.67 -9.94
C GLY A 463 -11.80 -4.89 -11.32
N ALA A 464 -11.66 -3.91 -12.21
CA ALA A 464 -12.19 -4.00 -13.57
C ALA A 464 -11.40 -4.98 -14.47
N SER A 465 -10.17 -5.36 -14.11
CA SER A 465 -9.33 -6.19 -14.97
C SER A 465 -9.48 -7.69 -14.68
N ILE A 466 -9.36 -8.07 -13.40
CA ILE A 466 -9.31 -9.48 -12.96
C ILE A 466 -10.29 -9.76 -11.81
N GLY A 467 -11.20 -8.84 -11.47
CA GLY A 467 -12.15 -9.01 -10.36
C GLY A 467 -11.52 -8.88 -8.97
N GLN A 468 -10.27 -8.41 -8.89
CA GLN A 468 -9.57 -8.18 -7.64
C GLN A 468 -10.05 -6.86 -7.02
N SER A 469 -10.99 -6.95 -6.09
CA SER A 469 -11.69 -5.77 -5.55
C SER A 469 -11.01 -5.16 -4.33
N TYR A 470 -10.05 -5.83 -3.70
CA TYR A 470 -9.48 -5.43 -2.41
C TYR A 470 -8.02 -5.05 -2.53
N VAL A 471 -7.76 -3.89 -3.14
CA VAL A 471 -6.44 -3.25 -3.11
C VAL A 471 -6.22 -2.57 -1.76
N SER A 472 -4.98 -2.65 -1.27
CA SER A 472 -4.46 -1.96 -0.10
C SER A 472 -3.14 -1.30 -0.48
N HIS A 473 -3.17 0.03 -0.63
CA HIS A 473 -1.95 0.84 -0.73
C HIS A 473 -1.38 1.16 0.66
N ASP A 474 -0.12 1.58 0.71
CA ASP A 474 0.47 2.16 1.92
C ASP A 474 0.03 3.61 2.05
N ILE A 475 -0.97 3.82 2.90
CA ILE A 475 -1.55 5.15 3.10
C ILE A 475 -0.56 6.03 3.83
N GLY A 476 -0.12 7.07 3.13
CA GLY A 476 0.95 7.98 3.53
C GLY A 476 2.31 7.57 2.96
N SER A 477 2.35 6.63 2.01
CA SER A 477 3.57 6.09 1.39
C SER A 477 4.42 5.21 2.31
N PHE A 478 5.10 4.21 1.75
CA PHE A 478 6.10 3.43 2.47
C PHE A 478 7.32 4.28 2.83
N ALA A 479 7.96 4.86 1.82
CA ALA A 479 9.14 5.70 1.98
C ALA A 479 8.81 7.07 2.60
N GLY A 480 9.84 7.70 3.19
CA GLY A 480 9.76 9.05 3.74
C GLY A 480 9.42 9.07 5.23
N LYS A 481 10.30 9.67 6.03
CA LYS A 481 10.12 9.81 7.47
C LYS A 481 8.92 10.70 7.78
N HIS A 482 9.01 12.00 7.53
CA HIS A 482 7.89 12.94 7.66
C HIS A 482 7.51 13.43 6.26
N LEU A 483 6.24 13.24 5.85
CA LEU A 483 5.78 13.69 4.54
C LEU A 483 5.44 15.18 4.56
N SER A 484 5.36 15.80 3.38
CA SER A 484 4.70 17.11 3.30
C SER A 484 3.23 16.98 3.67
N ASP A 485 2.72 17.96 4.42
CA ASP A 485 1.35 18.06 4.90
C ASP A 485 0.30 17.71 3.84
N ASP A 486 0.46 18.25 2.64
CA ASP A 486 -0.44 18.02 1.53
C ASP A 486 -0.41 16.57 1.04
N LEU A 487 0.78 16.00 0.84
CA LEU A 487 0.94 14.63 0.38
C LEU A 487 0.40 13.62 1.40
N TYR A 488 0.74 13.78 2.68
CA TYR A 488 0.19 12.95 3.76
C TYR A 488 -1.34 12.98 3.76
N LEU A 489 -1.92 14.18 3.77
CA LEU A 489 -3.37 14.34 3.83
C LEU A 489 -4.06 13.76 2.60
N ARG A 490 -3.52 13.98 1.38
CA ARG A 490 -4.13 13.42 0.16
C ARG A 490 -4.06 11.90 0.13
N TRP A 491 -3.02 11.29 0.69
CA TRP A 491 -2.99 9.85 0.90
C TRP A 491 -4.10 9.38 1.84
N VAL A 492 -4.26 10.01 3.01
CA VAL A 492 -5.33 9.65 3.98
C VAL A 492 -6.71 9.81 3.35
N GLN A 493 -6.94 10.88 2.59
CA GLN A 493 -8.18 11.12 1.86
C GLN A 493 -8.47 10.03 0.82
N LEU A 494 -7.47 9.59 0.03
CA LEU A 494 -7.59 8.42 -0.85
C LEU A 494 -7.90 7.15 -0.04
N GLY A 495 -7.21 6.94 1.08
CA GLY A 495 -7.41 5.82 2.01
C GLY A 495 -8.87 5.70 2.48
N ALA A 496 -9.50 6.81 2.84
CA ALA A 496 -10.89 6.83 3.31
C ALA A 496 -11.89 6.30 2.26
N PHE A 497 -11.58 6.41 0.97
CA PHE A 497 -12.48 6.06 -0.14
C PHE A 497 -11.98 4.95 -1.08
N GLN A 498 -10.91 4.23 -0.73
CA GLN A 498 -10.47 3.03 -1.45
C GLN A 498 -10.99 1.73 -0.78
N PRO A 499 -10.82 0.53 -1.36
CA PRO A 499 -11.32 -0.71 -0.78
C PRO A 499 -10.81 -1.03 0.63
N ILE A 500 -9.49 -1.00 0.88
CA ILE A 500 -8.86 -1.27 2.19
C ILE A 500 -7.99 -0.08 2.60
N LEU A 501 -8.12 0.40 3.85
CA LEU A 501 -7.33 1.50 4.40
C LEU A 501 -6.26 0.96 5.34
N ARG A 502 -4.99 1.08 4.96
CA ARG A 502 -3.84 0.70 5.79
C ARG A 502 -2.80 1.80 5.86
N LEU A 503 -2.68 2.45 7.01
CA LEU A 503 -1.55 3.33 7.32
C LEU A 503 -0.30 2.46 7.46
N HIS A 504 0.75 2.75 6.69
CA HIS A 504 2.01 2.02 6.73
C HIS A 504 3.19 2.87 6.27
N SER A 505 4.37 2.61 6.83
CA SER A 505 5.63 3.27 6.49
C SER A 505 6.84 2.46 6.94
N ASP A 506 7.98 2.78 6.33
CA ASP A 506 9.32 2.51 6.82
C ASP A 506 9.72 3.57 7.85
N HIS A 507 9.52 3.29 9.14
CA HIS A 507 9.90 4.18 10.25
C HIS A 507 9.38 5.64 10.16
N GLY A 508 8.31 5.91 9.39
CA GLY A 508 7.83 7.26 9.09
C GLY A 508 6.49 7.65 9.73
N ASP A 509 6.23 8.94 9.88
CA ASP A 509 5.04 9.51 10.54
C ASP A 509 3.78 9.36 9.68
N ARG A 510 2.78 8.64 10.19
CA ARG A 510 1.53 8.30 9.48
C ARG A 510 0.28 8.53 10.33
N LEU A 511 0.45 8.83 11.61
CA LEU A 511 -0.64 9.05 12.55
C LEU A 511 -1.03 10.53 12.54
N PRO A 512 -2.33 10.85 12.62
CA PRO A 512 -2.77 12.25 12.51
C PRO A 512 -2.13 13.20 13.52
N TRP A 513 -1.85 12.73 14.74
CA TRP A 513 -1.25 13.54 15.80
C TRP A 513 0.27 13.71 15.70
N GLU A 514 0.90 13.10 14.69
CA GLU A 514 2.29 13.40 14.32
C GLU A 514 2.36 14.65 13.41
N TYR A 515 1.22 15.21 13.00
CA TYR A 515 1.09 16.42 12.17
C TYR A 515 0.32 17.51 12.92
N ASP A 516 0.53 18.78 12.56
CA ASP A 516 -0.17 19.93 13.13
C ASP A 516 -1.69 19.87 12.89
N ASP A 517 -2.49 20.52 13.75
CA ASP A 517 -3.96 20.47 13.75
C ASP A 517 -4.64 20.82 12.40
N VAL A 518 -4.00 21.65 11.56
CA VAL A 518 -4.48 22.01 10.22
C VAL A 518 -4.55 20.79 9.28
N VAL A 519 -3.76 19.76 9.57
CA VAL A 519 -3.60 18.54 8.78
C VAL A 519 -4.07 17.33 9.59
N GLY A 520 -3.60 17.20 10.83
CA GLY A 520 -3.94 16.13 11.75
C GLY A 520 -5.45 16.07 12.07
N GLY A 521 -6.09 17.23 12.27
CA GLY A 521 -7.54 17.30 12.48
C GLY A 521 -8.32 16.71 11.30
N PRO A 522 -8.17 17.23 10.07
CA PRO A 522 -8.80 16.67 8.89
C PRO A 522 -8.43 15.19 8.65
N ALA A 523 -7.18 14.79 8.82
CA ALA A 523 -6.78 13.38 8.67
C ALA A 523 -7.57 12.46 9.63
N ALA A 524 -7.68 12.84 10.92
CA ALA A 524 -8.51 12.11 11.89
C ALA A 524 -9.99 12.10 11.49
N ASP A 525 -10.53 13.19 10.94
CA ASP A 525 -11.91 13.28 10.44
C ASP A 525 -12.17 12.31 9.29
N PHE A 526 -11.23 12.17 8.34
CA PHE A 526 -11.34 11.20 7.25
C PHE A 526 -11.24 9.74 7.74
N LEU A 527 -10.41 9.45 8.75
CA LEU A 527 -10.35 8.12 9.37
C LEU A 527 -11.64 7.78 10.13
N ARG A 528 -12.27 8.75 10.82
CA ARG A 528 -13.60 8.57 11.40
C ARG A 528 -14.68 8.43 10.33
N LEU A 529 -14.58 9.17 9.23
CA LEU A 529 -15.50 9.03 8.09
C LEU A 529 -15.43 7.63 7.49
N ARG A 530 -14.21 7.10 7.28
CA ARG A 530 -13.96 5.72 6.85
C ARG A 530 -14.73 4.73 7.74
N GLU A 531 -14.54 4.84 9.05
CA GLU A 531 -15.19 3.93 10.00
C GLU A 531 -16.72 4.08 9.99
N SER A 532 -17.22 5.31 9.81
CA SER A 532 -18.65 5.54 9.65
C SER A 532 -19.20 4.85 8.39
N LEU A 533 -18.42 4.71 7.32
CA LEU A 533 -18.84 4.16 6.04
C LEU A 533 -18.78 2.63 5.97
N VAL A 534 -18.31 1.93 7.02
CA VAL A 534 -18.21 0.46 7.02
C VAL A 534 -19.52 -0.25 6.58
N PRO A 535 -20.74 0.14 7.00
CA PRO A 535 -21.97 -0.51 6.51
C PRO A 535 -22.18 -0.36 4.99
N TYR A 536 -21.81 0.78 4.42
CA TYR A 536 -21.85 1.02 2.98
C TYR A 536 -20.79 0.17 2.24
N LEU A 537 -19.54 0.20 2.72
CA LEU A 537 -18.43 -0.57 2.16
C LEU A 537 -18.69 -2.07 2.22
N TYR A 538 -19.21 -2.57 3.35
CA TYR A 538 -19.53 -3.97 3.56
C TYR A 538 -20.70 -4.44 2.69
N THR A 539 -21.67 -3.55 2.42
CA THR A 539 -22.73 -3.81 1.44
C THR A 539 -22.16 -3.91 0.01
N ALA A 540 -21.20 -3.05 -0.35
CA ALA A 540 -20.51 -3.13 -1.65
C ALA A 540 -19.63 -4.39 -1.75
N ALA A 541 -18.94 -4.79 -0.68
CA ALA A 541 -18.17 -6.04 -0.64
C ALA A 541 -19.08 -7.26 -0.82
N ARG A 542 -20.27 -7.26 -0.23
CA ARG A 542 -21.27 -8.30 -0.45
C ARG A 542 -21.76 -8.33 -1.90
N GLN A 543 -21.97 -7.17 -2.53
CA GLN A 543 -22.32 -7.09 -3.94
C GLN A 543 -21.21 -7.66 -4.83
N ASN A 544 -19.95 -7.35 -4.53
CA ASN A 544 -18.80 -7.95 -5.21
C ASN A 544 -18.80 -9.48 -5.10
N TYR A 545 -19.01 -10.04 -3.90
CA TYR A 545 -19.15 -11.48 -3.71
C TYR A 545 -20.30 -12.10 -4.53
N ASP A 546 -21.47 -11.46 -4.52
CA ASP A 546 -22.68 -11.97 -5.19
C ASP A 546 -22.59 -11.86 -6.72
N THR A 547 -22.08 -10.76 -7.26
CA THR A 547 -22.21 -10.42 -8.69
C THR A 547 -20.88 -10.26 -9.44
N GLY A 548 -19.74 -10.20 -8.76
CA GLY A 548 -18.44 -9.88 -9.35
C GLY A 548 -18.26 -8.40 -9.69
N MET A 549 -19.16 -7.51 -9.25
CA MET A 549 -19.01 -6.07 -9.47
C MET A 549 -18.04 -5.50 -8.42
N PRO A 550 -16.89 -4.92 -8.82
CA PRO A 550 -15.92 -4.40 -7.87
C PRO A 550 -16.49 -3.28 -6.99
N MET A 551 -15.88 -3.08 -5.83
CA MET A 551 -16.22 -1.97 -4.92
C MET A 551 -15.83 -0.63 -5.51
N ALA A 552 -14.58 -0.46 -5.92
CA ALA A 552 -14.11 0.68 -6.68
C ALA A 552 -14.27 0.38 -8.18
N ARG A 553 -15.11 1.16 -8.86
CA ARG A 553 -15.59 0.85 -10.22
C ARG A 553 -15.09 1.91 -11.18
N ALA A 554 -14.28 1.48 -12.12
CA ALA A 554 -13.94 2.32 -13.26
C ALA A 554 -15.21 2.82 -13.95
N LEU A 555 -15.26 4.10 -14.32
CA LEU A 555 -16.50 4.74 -14.77
C LEU A 555 -17.04 4.11 -16.06
N TYR A 556 -16.17 3.53 -16.90
CA TYR A 556 -16.57 2.83 -18.12
C TYR A 556 -17.42 1.58 -17.85
N LEU A 557 -17.42 1.01 -16.63
CA LEU A 557 -18.32 -0.09 -16.27
C LEU A 557 -19.80 0.33 -16.29
N THR A 558 -20.08 1.61 -16.05
CA THR A 558 -21.44 2.18 -16.03
C THR A 558 -21.75 2.99 -17.27
N TRP A 559 -20.77 3.71 -17.81
CA TRP A 559 -20.93 4.57 -18.99
C TRP A 559 -19.99 4.20 -20.14
N PRO A 560 -20.05 2.96 -20.67
CA PRO A 560 -19.11 2.49 -21.68
C PRO A 560 -19.18 3.21 -23.02
N GLN A 561 -20.25 3.98 -23.27
CA GLN A 561 -20.41 4.79 -24.49
C GLN A 561 -19.92 6.24 -24.35
N GLN A 562 -19.50 6.67 -23.15
CA GLN A 562 -18.97 8.01 -22.91
C GLN A 562 -17.44 7.96 -22.98
N ALA A 563 -16.83 8.79 -23.82
CA ALA A 563 -15.37 8.79 -24.00
C ALA A 563 -14.64 9.22 -22.73
N GLU A 564 -15.25 10.13 -21.96
CA GLU A 564 -14.76 10.68 -20.71
C GLU A 564 -14.60 9.59 -19.63
N ALA A 565 -15.46 8.56 -19.64
CA ALA A 565 -15.38 7.43 -18.71
C ALA A 565 -14.08 6.62 -18.84
N TYR A 566 -13.34 6.79 -19.94
CA TYR A 566 -12.04 6.17 -20.20
C TYR A 566 -10.86 7.14 -20.05
N ARG A 567 -11.11 8.45 -19.91
CA ARG A 567 -10.07 9.49 -19.81
C ARG A 567 -9.83 9.96 -18.38
N HIS A 568 -10.82 9.78 -17.50
CA HIS A 568 -10.77 10.12 -16.10
C HIS A 568 -10.50 8.85 -15.28
N ASP A 569 -9.27 8.33 -15.39
CA ASP A 569 -8.86 7.02 -14.86
C ASP A 569 -8.59 7.01 -13.35
N THR A 570 -8.31 8.16 -12.75
CA THR A 570 -8.26 8.34 -11.29
C THR A 570 -9.63 8.52 -10.65
N GLU A 571 -10.70 8.72 -11.44
CA GLU A 571 -12.07 8.87 -10.97
C GLU A 571 -12.82 7.53 -11.00
N TYR A 572 -13.60 7.25 -9.97
CA TYR A 572 -14.34 5.99 -9.88
C TYR A 572 -15.63 6.11 -9.07
N LEU A 573 -16.54 5.15 -9.27
CA LEU A 573 -17.62 4.95 -8.33
C LEU A 573 -17.15 4.01 -7.21
N LEU A 574 -17.26 4.45 -5.96
CA LEU A 574 -17.18 3.56 -4.81
C LEU A 574 -18.59 3.07 -4.48
N GLY A 575 -18.86 1.78 -4.68
CA GLY A 575 -20.21 1.22 -4.64
C GLY A 575 -21.11 1.83 -5.72
N ASP A 576 -22.42 1.89 -5.45
CA ASP A 576 -23.41 2.36 -6.43
C ASP A 576 -23.57 3.89 -6.48
N SER A 577 -23.15 4.61 -5.42
CA SER A 577 -23.63 5.97 -5.16
C SER A 577 -22.54 7.05 -5.05
N LEU A 578 -21.31 6.71 -4.70
CA LEU A 578 -20.24 7.70 -4.45
C LEU A 578 -19.32 7.82 -5.67
N LEU A 579 -19.32 8.97 -6.33
CA LEU A 579 -18.28 9.35 -7.29
C LEU A 579 -17.11 9.96 -6.52
N VAL A 580 -15.95 9.32 -6.61
CA VAL A 580 -14.72 9.70 -5.91
C VAL A 580 -13.72 10.20 -6.93
N ALA A 581 -13.15 11.38 -6.70
CA ALA A 581 -12.11 11.98 -7.52
C ALA A 581 -10.95 12.44 -6.63
N PRO A 582 -9.99 11.54 -6.31
CA PRO A 582 -8.86 11.86 -5.45
C PRO A 582 -8.02 13.02 -5.98
N VAL A 583 -7.53 13.86 -5.08
CA VAL A 583 -6.63 14.97 -5.42
C VAL A 583 -5.20 14.47 -5.41
N THR A 584 -4.57 14.43 -6.57
CA THR A 584 -3.22 13.85 -6.74
C THR A 584 -2.19 14.89 -7.17
N THR A 585 -2.42 16.16 -6.81
CA THR A 585 -1.54 17.30 -7.11
C THR A 585 -1.19 18.06 -5.83
N PRO A 586 0.00 18.68 -5.76
CA PRO A 586 0.42 19.48 -4.60
C PRO A 586 -0.57 20.59 -4.19
N GLY A 587 -0.56 20.90 -2.89
CA GLY A 587 -1.35 21.96 -2.27
C GLY A 587 -2.42 21.46 -1.30
N LEU A 588 -2.37 21.96 -0.06
CA LEU A 588 -3.41 21.75 0.96
C LEU A 588 -4.77 22.32 0.52
N SER A 589 -4.74 23.49 -0.14
CA SER A 589 -5.89 24.05 -0.86
C SER A 589 -5.54 24.11 -2.34
N THR A 590 -6.28 23.40 -3.17
CA THR A 590 -6.02 23.29 -4.62
C THR A 590 -7.33 23.08 -5.38
N THR A 591 -7.26 22.76 -6.67
CA THR A 591 -8.41 22.39 -7.47
C THR A 591 -8.20 21.06 -8.17
N ALA A 592 -9.27 20.28 -8.31
CA ALA A 592 -9.30 19.08 -9.12
C ALA A 592 -10.22 19.28 -10.34
N THR A 593 -9.93 18.58 -11.43
CA THR A 593 -10.87 18.45 -12.55
C THR A 593 -11.67 17.17 -12.33
N VAL A 594 -12.99 17.28 -12.34
CA VAL A 594 -13.92 16.16 -12.14
C VAL A 594 -14.86 16.06 -13.33
N TRP A 595 -15.00 14.86 -13.89
CA TRP A 595 -16.07 14.58 -14.84
C TRP A 595 -17.30 14.06 -14.12
N PHE A 596 -18.36 14.85 -14.12
CA PHE A 596 -19.67 14.42 -13.63
C PHE A 596 -20.37 13.60 -14.72
N PRO A 597 -20.62 12.29 -14.51
CA PRO A 597 -21.33 11.47 -15.49
C PRO A 597 -22.82 11.87 -15.60
N PRO A 598 -23.56 11.37 -16.61
CA PRO A 598 -24.99 11.64 -16.77
C PRO A 598 -25.81 11.46 -15.48
N GLY A 599 -26.40 12.54 -14.99
CA GLY A 599 -27.15 12.56 -13.73
C GLY A 599 -26.99 13.86 -12.96
N THR A 600 -27.57 13.89 -11.76
CA THR A 600 -27.34 14.95 -10.76
C THR A 600 -26.50 14.37 -9.64
N TRP A 601 -25.52 15.14 -9.18
CA TRP A 601 -24.53 14.76 -8.18
C TRP A 601 -24.51 15.81 -7.08
N THR A 602 -24.51 15.38 -5.83
CA THR A 602 -24.46 16.25 -4.67
C THR A 602 -23.14 16.06 -3.96
N ASP A 603 -22.37 17.12 -3.76
CA ASP A 603 -21.13 17.08 -2.99
C ASP A 603 -21.41 16.54 -1.58
N PHE A 604 -20.65 15.52 -1.18
CA PHE A 604 -20.84 14.80 0.07
C PHE A 604 -20.67 15.69 1.30
N PHE A 605 -19.79 16.71 1.21
CA PHE A 605 -19.40 17.56 2.33
C PHE A 605 -20.16 18.89 2.34
N THR A 606 -20.35 19.49 1.16
CA THR A 606 -20.88 20.87 1.03
C THR A 606 -22.35 20.92 0.64
N GLY A 607 -22.91 19.85 0.08
CA GLY A 607 -24.27 19.83 -0.47
C GLY A 607 -24.42 20.52 -1.83
N GLU A 608 -23.33 21.01 -2.43
CA GLU A 608 -23.32 21.60 -3.77
C GLU A 608 -23.81 20.60 -4.82
N THR A 609 -24.55 21.09 -5.81
CA THR A 609 -25.20 20.24 -6.81
C THR A 609 -24.61 20.45 -8.20
N PHE A 610 -24.21 19.36 -8.84
CA PHE A 610 -23.65 19.33 -10.18
C PHE A 610 -24.54 18.50 -11.11
N ARG A 611 -24.71 18.95 -12.36
CA ARG A 611 -25.41 18.18 -13.41
C ARG A 611 -24.41 17.74 -14.47
N GLY A 612 -24.39 16.43 -14.73
CA GLY A 612 -23.64 15.81 -15.82
C GLY A 612 -24.53 15.41 -17.00
N PRO A 613 -23.94 15.02 -18.16
CA PRO A 613 -22.50 14.88 -18.38
C PRO A 613 -21.79 16.23 -18.51
N ALA A 614 -20.80 16.50 -17.65
CA ALA A 614 -20.02 17.74 -17.69
C ALA A 614 -18.71 17.60 -16.90
N THR A 615 -17.63 18.16 -17.43
CA THR A 615 -16.37 18.32 -16.68
C THR A 615 -16.33 19.67 -16.00
N ARG A 616 -15.94 19.71 -14.72
CA ARG A 616 -15.83 20.93 -13.93
C ARG A 616 -14.54 20.95 -13.14
N THR A 617 -14.04 22.15 -12.88
CA THR A 617 -12.99 22.39 -11.89
C THR A 617 -13.65 22.65 -10.55
N VAL A 618 -13.23 21.91 -9.52
CA VAL A 618 -13.78 21.97 -8.16
C VAL A 618 -12.66 22.26 -7.17
N GLY A 619 -12.97 22.95 -6.08
CA GLY A 619 -12.01 23.20 -5.00
C GLY A 619 -11.76 21.92 -4.19
N ALA A 620 -10.60 21.84 -3.57
CA ALA A 620 -10.28 20.85 -2.56
C ALA A 620 -9.44 21.49 -1.46
N THR A 621 -9.90 21.39 -0.23
CA THR A 621 -9.26 21.94 0.98
C THR A 621 -8.83 20.78 1.90
N PRO A 622 -8.20 21.03 3.05
CA PRO A 622 -7.83 19.95 3.96
C PRO A 622 -9.04 19.11 4.44
N ASP A 623 -10.18 19.76 4.68
CA ASP A 623 -11.44 19.16 5.14
C ASP A 623 -12.37 18.70 4.00
N HIS A 624 -11.94 18.83 2.73
CA HIS A 624 -12.76 18.53 1.57
C HIS A 624 -11.95 17.80 0.48
N MET A 625 -12.35 16.55 0.20
CA MET A 625 -11.96 15.83 -1.00
C MET A 625 -13.16 15.79 -1.97
N PRO A 626 -12.97 15.92 -3.30
CA PRO A 626 -14.04 15.78 -4.27
C PRO A 626 -14.71 14.39 -4.21
N VAL A 627 -15.83 14.32 -3.50
CA VAL A 627 -16.68 13.13 -3.38
C VAL A 627 -18.12 13.57 -3.53
N TYR A 628 -18.85 12.89 -4.42
CA TYR A 628 -20.20 13.27 -4.78
C TYR A 628 -21.14 12.09 -4.71
N VAL A 629 -22.33 12.31 -4.18
CA VAL A 629 -23.38 11.30 -4.10
C VAL A 629 -24.34 11.48 -5.26
N ARG A 630 -24.59 10.39 -5.98
CA ARG A 630 -25.57 10.36 -7.06
C ARG A 630 -26.97 10.66 -6.54
N ALA A 631 -27.76 11.40 -7.30
CA ALA A 631 -29.18 11.61 -7.02
C ALA A 631 -29.93 10.27 -6.82
N GLY A 632 -30.77 10.21 -5.78
CA GLY A 632 -31.43 8.98 -5.32
C GLY A 632 -30.53 8.05 -4.48
N GLY A 633 -29.24 8.37 -4.33
CA GLY A 633 -28.32 7.62 -3.48
C GLY A 633 -28.77 7.61 -2.02
N ILE A 634 -28.56 6.47 -1.35
CA ILE A 634 -28.83 6.28 0.07
C ILE A 634 -27.57 5.71 0.70
N LEU A 635 -26.96 6.47 1.60
CA LEU A 635 -25.77 6.05 2.32
C LEU A 635 -26.14 5.49 3.69
N ALA A 636 -25.63 4.31 4.00
CA ALA A 636 -25.76 3.68 5.30
C ALA A 636 -24.45 3.85 6.07
N GLN A 637 -24.53 4.46 7.24
CA GLN A 637 -23.37 4.77 8.08
C GLN A 637 -23.59 4.26 9.51
N ARG A 638 -22.50 3.98 10.22
CA ARG A 638 -22.54 3.79 11.68
C ARG A 638 -23.00 5.09 12.34
N ALA A 639 -23.82 4.97 13.37
CA ALA A 639 -24.31 6.11 14.13
C ALA A 639 -23.54 6.26 15.46
N GLY A 640 -23.14 7.49 15.80
CA GLY A 640 -22.46 7.79 17.06
C GLY A 640 -20.96 8.02 16.91
N ASP A 641 -20.23 7.92 18.03
CA ASP A 641 -18.80 8.18 18.11
C ASP A 641 -17.99 6.95 17.70
N VAL A 642 -17.42 6.98 16.49
CA VAL A 642 -16.82 5.83 15.79
C VAL A 642 -15.33 5.63 16.15
N ASN A 643 -14.97 5.62 17.43
CA ASN A 643 -13.56 5.57 17.85
C ASN A 643 -13.00 4.16 18.06
N VAL A 644 -13.83 3.11 18.02
CA VAL A 644 -13.42 1.71 18.19
C VAL A 644 -14.27 0.80 17.34
N SER A 645 -13.65 -0.29 16.87
CA SER A 645 -14.29 -1.38 16.15
C SER A 645 -15.35 -2.09 17.02
N GLY A 646 -16.27 -2.83 16.39
CA GLY A 646 -17.21 -3.70 17.10
C GLY A 646 -18.41 -3.01 17.75
N GLN A 647 -18.79 -1.81 17.29
CA GLN A 647 -20.02 -1.15 17.74
C GLN A 647 -21.25 -2.05 17.51
N ALA A 648 -22.23 -1.92 18.42
CA ALA A 648 -23.49 -2.62 18.28
C ALA A 648 -24.17 -2.26 16.94
N LYS A 649 -24.56 -3.28 16.18
CA LYS A 649 -25.25 -3.16 14.88
C LYS A 649 -26.72 -2.71 15.01
N ASP A 650 -27.15 -2.30 16.20
CA ASP A 650 -28.51 -1.87 16.48
C ASP A 650 -28.75 -0.41 16.05
N ARG A 651 -27.73 0.32 15.57
CA ARG A 651 -27.86 1.72 15.14
C ARG A 651 -27.29 1.97 13.74
N LEU A 652 -28.06 2.68 12.91
CA LEU A 652 -27.63 3.10 11.57
C LEU A 652 -28.10 4.53 11.27
N THR A 653 -27.23 5.31 10.65
CA THR A 653 -27.61 6.55 9.97
C THR A 653 -27.89 6.25 8.50
N LEU A 654 -29.05 6.66 7.99
CA LEU A 654 -29.47 6.48 6.61
C LEU A 654 -29.69 7.85 5.97
N THR A 655 -28.77 8.27 5.10
CA THR A 655 -28.80 9.59 4.45
C THR A 655 -29.25 9.47 3.01
N ALA A 656 -30.38 10.09 2.66
CA ALA A 656 -30.88 10.14 1.29
C ALA A 656 -30.53 11.45 0.57
N TYR A 657 -30.24 11.33 -0.72
CA TYR A 657 -29.90 12.43 -1.61
C TYR A 657 -31.01 12.61 -2.67
N PRO A 658 -31.61 13.81 -2.79
CA PRO A 658 -32.81 14.06 -3.60
C PRO A 658 -32.54 14.04 -5.13
N HIS A 659 -33.49 14.55 -5.92
CA HIS A 659 -33.50 14.65 -7.40
C HIS A 659 -33.76 13.37 -8.18
N ALA A 660 -33.75 12.21 -7.52
CA ALA A 660 -34.24 10.95 -8.10
C ALA A 660 -34.81 10.04 -7.02
N THR A 661 -35.62 9.06 -7.42
CA THR A 661 -35.98 7.93 -6.56
C THR A 661 -34.80 6.99 -6.44
N GLY A 662 -34.64 6.34 -5.29
CA GLY A 662 -33.61 5.32 -5.13
C GLY A 662 -33.92 4.30 -4.06
N SER A 663 -33.07 3.27 -4.02
CA SER A 663 -33.19 2.18 -3.07
C SER A 663 -31.85 1.54 -2.81
N THR A 664 -31.67 1.03 -1.60
CA THR A 664 -30.52 0.19 -1.23
C THR A 664 -31.00 -0.98 -0.36
N SER A 665 -30.16 -2.00 -0.22
CA SER A 665 -30.41 -3.15 0.65
C SER A 665 -29.18 -3.36 1.52
N VAL A 666 -29.15 -2.71 2.68
CA VAL A 666 -27.99 -2.74 3.58
C VAL A 666 -27.77 -4.18 4.03
N TYR A 667 -26.56 -4.68 3.83
CA TYR A 667 -26.19 -6.05 4.16
C TYR A 667 -25.55 -6.13 5.54
N GLU A 668 -25.95 -7.15 6.32
CA GLU A 668 -25.29 -7.51 7.57
C GLU A 668 -25.21 -9.02 7.75
N ASP A 669 -24.19 -9.47 8.48
CA ASP A 669 -24.09 -10.82 9.03
C ASP A 669 -23.32 -10.74 10.37
N SER A 670 -22.82 -11.86 10.88
CA SER A 670 -22.01 -11.88 12.12
C SER A 670 -20.69 -11.10 12.03
N GLY A 671 -20.30 -10.58 10.85
CA GLY A 671 -19.08 -9.79 10.63
C GLY A 671 -17.81 -10.62 10.49
N ASP A 672 -17.82 -11.87 10.95
CA ASP A 672 -16.74 -12.84 10.80
C ASP A 672 -17.33 -14.25 10.59
N GLY A 673 -16.47 -15.21 10.26
CA GLY A 673 -16.80 -16.61 10.04
C GLY A 673 -17.63 -16.88 8.78
N LEU A 674 -17.98 -18.15 8.60
CA LEU A 674 -18.53 -18.68 7.34
C LEU A 674 -20.06 -18.80 7.29
N GLY A 675 -20.77 -18.35 8.33
CA GLY A 675 -22.23 -18.46 8.41
C GLY A 675 -22.97 -17.85 7.22
N TYR A 676 -22.42 -16.79 6.63
CA TYR A 676 -23.01 -16.10 5.47
C TYR A 676 -23.16 -17.03 4.25
N ARG A 677 -22.28 -18.03 4.07
CA ARG A 677 -22.37 -19.01 2.98
C ARG A 677 -23.58 -19.92 3.13
N GLY A 678 -23.99 -20.19 4.37
CA GLY A 678 -25.20 -20.93 4.71
C GLY A 678 -26.46 -20.05 4.82
N GLY A 679 -26.40 -18.79 4.39
CA GLY A 679 -27.52 -17.86 4.44
C GLY A 679 -27.73 -17.15 5.78
N GLN A 680 -26.82 -17.28 6.75
CA GLN A 680 -26.88 -16.54 8.02
C GLN A 680 -26.48 -15.07 7.80
N SER A 681 -27.45 -14.29 7.34
CA SER A 681 -27.29 -12.86 7.06
C SER A 681 -28.64 -12.17 7.11
N ALA A 682 -28.63 -10.85 7.23
CA ALA A 682 -29.80 -10.00 7.18
C ALA A 682 -29.64 -8.92 6.10
N ARG A 683 -30.77 -8.49 5.54
CA ARG A 683 -30.85 -7.37 4.61
C ARG A 683 -31.90 -6.36 5.08
N ILE A 684 -31.56 -5.08 5.00
CA ILE A 684 -32.42 -3.97 5.38
C ILE A 684 -32.78 -3.20 4.10
N PRO A 685 -33.96 -3.46 3.50
CA PRO A 685 -34.40 -2.71 2.32
C PRO A 685 -34.73 -1.27 2.70
N VAL A 686 -34.19 -0.31 1.97
CA VAL A 686 -34.46 1.12 2.15
C VAL A 686 -34.89 1.70 0.82
N HIS A 687 -36.00 2.44 0.81
CA HIS A 687 -36.55 3.08 -0.38
C HIS A 687 -36.75 4.57 -0.14
N PHE A 688 -36.33 5.38 -1.10
CA PHE A 688 -36.47 6.83 -1.06
C PHE A 688 -37.21 7.32 -2.32
N THR A 689 -38.24 8.16 -2.12
CA THR A 689 -39.06 8.72 -3.20
C THR A 689 -39.63 10.07 -2.78
N GLY A 690 -39.34 11.12 -3.55
CA GLY A 690 -39.78 12.48 -3.21
C GLY A 690 -39.14 12.96 -1.90
N SER A 691 -39.96 13.21 -0.89
CA SER A 691 -39.54 13.58 0.47
C SER A 691 -39.77 12.47 1.51
N ARG A 692 -39.94 11.23 1.03
CA ARG A 692 -40.25 10.04 1.84
C ARG A 692 -39.09 9.05 1.80
N LEU A 693 -38.58 8.66 2.96
CA LEU A 693 -37.68 7.51 3.13
C LEU A 693 -38.40 6.42 3.93
N THR A 694 -38.39 5.19 3.42
CA THR A 694 -38.97 4.02 4.08
C THR A 694 -37.89 2.98 4.32
N VAL A 695 -37.67 2.66 5.59
CA VAL A 695 -36.89 1.50 6.02
C VAL A 695 -37.86 0.33 6.15
N GLY A 696 -37.72 -0.67 5.29
CA GLY A 696 -38.58 -1.85 5.29
C GLY A 696 -38.22 -2.85 6.40
N PRO A 697 -39.03 -3.91 6.58
CA PRO A 697 -38.74 -4.98 7.52
C PRO A 697 -37.42 -5.67 7.16
N VAL A 698 -36.59 -5.95 8.17
CA VAL A 698 -35.35 -6.72 7.99
C VAL A 698 -35.71 -8.14 7.53
N THR A 699 -35.06 -8.60 6.45
CA THR A 699 -35.21 -9.97 5.93
C THR A 699 -33.96 -10.78 6.25
N GLY A 700 -34.13 -12.03 6.68
CA GLY A 700 -33.02 -12.88 7.11
C GLY A 700 -32.61 -12.66 8.57
N SER A 701 -31.66 -13.45 9.05
CA SER A 701 -31.15 -13.39 10.42
C SER A 701 -29.77 -14.06 10.51
N TYR A 702 -29.03 -13.73 11.55
CA TYR A 702 -27.73 -14.31 11.88
C TYR A 702 -27.56 -14.35 13.41
N PRO A 703 -26.65 -15.20 13.95
CA PRO A 703 -26.35 -15.20 15.38
C PRO A 703 -25.90 -13.82 15.86
N GLY A 704 -26.63 -13.24 16.82
CA GLY A 704 -26.37 -11.89 17.35
C GLY A 704 -27.11 -10.76 16.63
N ALA A 705 -27.95 -11.05 15.62
CA ALA A 705 -28.72 -10.01 14.93
C ALA A 705 -29.66 -9.24 15.91
N PRO A 706 -29.65 -7.89 15.89
CA PRO A 706 -30.50 -7.10 16.77
C PRO A 706 -32.00 -7.33 16.53
N ALA A 707 -32.75 -7.64 17.59
CA ALA A 707 -34.21 -7.76 17.52
C ALA A 707 -34.91 -6.40 17.37
N THR A 708 -34.26 -5.32 17.79
CA THR A 708 -34.73 -3.94 17.71
C THR A 708 -33.59 -3.05 17.21
N ARG A 709 -33.91 -2.06 16.40
CA ARG A 709 -32.95 -1.14 15.78
C ARG A 709 -33.36 0.31 15.99
N ARG A 710 -32.38 1.20 16.02
CA ARG A 710 -32.54 2.65 16.05
C ARG A 710 -31.97 3.19 14.75
N TYR A 711 -32.71 4.09 14.12
CA TYR A 711 -32.27 4.73 12.88
C TYR A 711 -32.16 6.22 13.10
N THR A 712 -31.13 6.84 12.53
CA THR A 712 -31.11 8.27 12.30
C THR A 712 -31.30 8.45 10.79
N VAL A 713 -32.42 9.06 10.37
CA VAL A 713 -32.71 9.28 8.96
C VAL A 713 -32.37 10.71 8.61
N ALA A 714 -31.58 10.90 7.56
CA ALA A 714 -31.16 12.21 7.10
C ALA A 714 -31.51 12.44 5.62
N PHE A 715 -31.73 13.71 5.26
CA PHE A 715 -31.97 14.15 3.89
C PHE A 715 -31.02 15.31 3.59
N ALA A 716 -30.05 15.08 2.70
CA ALA A 716 -29.07 16.09 2.29
C ALA A 716 -29.62 16.96 1.15
N GLY A 717 -29.24 18.23 1.09
CA GLY A 717 -29.63 19.13 0.00
C GLY A 717 -31.13 19.44 -0.04
N VAL A 718 -31.77 19.60 1.13
CA VAL A 718 -33.19 19.99 1.23
C VAL A 718 -33.36 21.31 1.98
N SER A 719 -34.43 22.04 1.68
CA SER A 719 -34.81 23.22 2.46
C SER A 719 -35.23 22.83 3.88
N ARG A 720 -35.15 23.77 4.82
CA ARG A 720 -35.65 23.54 6.18
C ARG A 720 -37.14 23.17 6.12
N PRO A 721 -37.56 21.99 6.62
CA PRO A 721 -38.96 21.62 6.62
C PRO A 721 -39.75 22.39 7.69
N HIS A 722 -41.06 22.53 7.48
CA HIS A 722 -41.99 22.98 8.50
C HIS A 722 -42.60 21.81 9.27
N HIS A 723 -42.75 20.66 8.60
CA HIS A 723 -43.33 19.46 9.19
C HIS A 723 -42.52 18.21 8.82
N VAL A 724 -42.27 17.38 9.83
CA VAL A 724 -41.59 16.09 9.71
C VAL A 724 -42.41 15.05 10.46
N THR A 725 -42.59 13.86 9.86
CA THR A 725 -43.26 12.73 10.51
C THR A 725 -42.40 11.48 10.53
N VAL A 726 -42.61 10.66 11.57
CA VAL A 726 -42.11 9.30 11.67
C VAL A 726 -43.30 8.37 11.89
N GLY A 727 -43.55 7.47 10.94
CA GLY A 727 -44.72 6.58 10.96
C GLY A 727 -46.06 7.32 10.94
N GLY A 728 -46.12 8.48 10.27
CA GLY A 728 -47.31 9.33 10.16
C GLY A 728 -47.61 10.20 11.39
N ARG A 729 -46.75 10.22 12.40
CA ARG A 729 -46.86 11.10 13.58
C ARG A 729 -45.79 12.18 13.52
N ALA A 730 -46.13 13.41 13.92
CA ALA A 730 -45.17 14.51 14.02
C ALA A 730 -43.96 14.11 14.88
N ALA A 731 -42.76 14.47 14.41
CA ALA A 731 -41.51 14.11 15.06
C ALA A 731 -40.56 15.33 15.14
N PRO A 732 -39.73 15.43 16.20
CA PRO A 732 -38.69 16.44 16.24
C PRO A 732 -37.62 16.18 15.18
N PHE A 733 -36.95 17.23 14.74
CA PHE A 733 -35.85 17.16 13.79
C PHE A 733 -34.80 18.22 14.09
N THR A 734 -33.59 18.01 13.59
CA THR A 734 -32.52 19.01 13.52
C THR A 734 -32.28 19.40 12.06
N TYR A 735 -31.86 20.64 11.83
CA TYR A 735 -31.55 21.14 10.50
C TYR A 735 -30.26 21.95 10.52
N ASP A 736 -29.24 21.47 9.82
CA ASP A 736 -28.01 22.21 9.56
C ASP A 736 -28.21 23.07 8.31
N ALA A 737 -28.34 24.39 8.52
CA ALA A 737 -28.55 25.33 7.44
C ALA A 737 -27.31 25.54 6.56
N ALA A 738 -26.10 25.31 7.08
CA ALA A 738 -24.87 25.47 6.32
C ALA A 738 -24.62 24.28 5.37
N LYS A 739 -25.09 23.09 5.76
CA LYS A 739 -25.00 21.84 4.97
C LYS A 739 -26.29 21.47 4.24
N HIS A 740 -27.37 22.20 4.45
CA HIS A 740 -28.72 21.87 3.98
C HIS A 740 -29.14 20.44 4.35
N LEU A 741 -28.83 20.02 5.58
CA LEU A 741 -29.02 18.66 6.06
C LEU A 741 -30.14 18.60 7.10
N LEU A 742 -31.21 17.88 6.78
CA LEU A 742 -32.26 17.50 7.72
C LEU A 742 -31.87 16.19 8.40
N THR A 743 -32.03 16.10 9.72
CA THR A 743 -31.78 14.86 10.48
C THR A 743 -32.94 14.58 11.44
N VAL A 744 -33.37 13.32 11.48
CA VAL A 744 -34.53 12.84 12.24
C VAL A 744 -34.16 11.56 12.96
N ASP A 745 -34.25 11.58 14.29
CA ASP A 745 -34.07 10.36 15.08
C ASP A 745 -35.36 9.53 15.09
N VAL A 746 -35.22 8.27 14.70
CA VAL A 746 -36.32 7.30 14.66
C VAL A 746 -36.31 6.50 15.96
N PRO A 747 -37.45 6.39 16.67
CA PRO A 747 -37.57 5.56 17.85
C PRO A 747 -37.17 4.11 17.59
N ALA A 748 -36.73 3.41 18.64
CA ALA A 748 -36.38 2.00 18.59
C ALA A 748 -37.51 1.18 17.95
N THR A 749 -37.21 0.55 16.81
CA THR A 749 -38.15 -0.13 15.93
C THR A 749 -37.81 -1.62 15.88
N PRO A 750 -38.77 -2.53 16.14
CA PRO A 750 -38.55 -3.97 15.98
C PRO A 750 -38.07 -4.29 14.57
N ALA A 751 -37.08 -5.17 14.42
CA ALA A 751 -36.45 -5.47 13.12
C ALA A 751 -37.45 -5.93 12.05
N GLY A 752 -38.53 -6.63 12.44
CA GLY A 752 -39.59 -7.07 11.54
C GLY A 752 -40.62 -6.00 11.15
N ARG A 753 -40.43 -4.73 11.54
CA ARG A 753 -41.39 -3.64 11.29
C ARG A 753 -40.79 -2.57 10.39
N ALA A 754 -41.57 -2.14 9.40
CA ALA A 754 -41.22 -1.00 8.57
C ALA A 754 -41.42 0.34 9.31
N VAL A 755 -40.59 1.32 9.00
CA VAL A 755 -40.74 2.70 9.47
C VAL A 755 -40.52 3.67 8.31
N THR A 756 -41.33 4.72 8.27
CA THR A 756 -41.29 5.74 7.22
C THR A 756 -41.05 7.10 7.85
N VAL A 757 -40.14 7.88 7.25
CA VAL A 757 -39.89 9.28 7.57
C VAL A 757 -40.29 10.13 6.38
N GLU A 758 -41.09 11.16 6.62
CA GLU A 758 -41.59 12.10 5.60
C GLU A 758 -41.37 13.54 6.05
N HIS A 759 -41.04 14.43 5.11
CA HIS A 759 -40.95 15.87 5.35
C HIS A 759 -41.60 16.68 4.22
N ASP A 760 -41.83 17.97 4.47
CA ASP A 760 -42.37 18.92 3.48
C ASP A 760 -41.31 19.87 2.88
N GLY A 761 -40.06 19.77 3.32
CA GLY A 761 -38.93 20.48 2.70
C GLY A 761 -38.75 20.09 1.22
N THR A 762 -38.32 21.04 0.39
CA THR A 762 -38.09 20.86 -1.04
C THR A 762 -36.63 20.54 -1.33
N ALA A 763 -36.38 19.69 -2.34
CA ALA A 763 -35.04 19.47 -2.86
C ALA A 763 -34.41 20.77 -3.37
N LEU A 764 -33.18 21.05 -2.96
CA LEU A 764 -32.42 22.22 -3.38
C LEU A 764 -31.46 21.86 -4.51
N THR A 765 -31.22 22.81 -5.40
CA THR A 765 -30.04 22.81 -6.28
C THR A 765 -29.12 23.89 -5.76
N VAL A 766 -28.03 23.47 -5.10
CA VAL A 766 -27.06 24.38 -4.51
C VAL A 766 -26.00 24.70 -5.56
N GLY A 767 -25.82 25.99 -5.87
CA GLY A 767 -24.80 26.41 -6.83
C GLY A 767 -23.38 26.17 -6.30
N GLN A 768 -22.44 25.91 -7.21
CA GLN A 768 -21.03 25.74 -6.86
C GLN A 768 -20.48 26.98 -6.14
N ARG A 769 -19.81 26.81 -4.99
CA ARG A 769 -19.11 27.90 -4.32
C ARG A 769 -17.77 28.18 -5.03
N PRO A 770 -17.26 29.42 -4.96
CA PRO A 770 -15.93 29.73 -5.45
C PRO A 770 -14.87 28.95 -4.67
N ALA A 771 -14.00 28.24 -5.38
CA ALA A 771 -12.78 27.65 -4.82
C ALA A 771 -11.77 28.76 -4.53
N VAL A 772 -11.39 28.96 -3.27
CA VAL A 772 -10.41 29.96 -2.86
C VAL A 772 -9.14 29.25 -2.40
N GLU A 773 -8.08 29.38 -3.19
CA GLU A 773 -6.75 28.90 -2.84
C GLU A 773 -6.05 29.98 -2.03
N THR A 774 -5.41 29.62 -0.92
CA THR A 774 -4.49 30.51 -0.23
C THR A 774 -3.15 29.80 -0.08
N THR A 775 -2.07 30.45 -0.51
CA THR A 775 -0.70 30.02 -0.21
C THR A 775 -0.12 30.94 0.84
N PHE A 776 0.76 30.40 1.68
CA PHE A 776 1.48 31.18 2.68
C PHE A 776 2.92 30.70 2.73
N VAL A 777 3.85 31.53 2.29
CA VAL A 777 5.25 31.12 2.10
C VAL A 777 6.21 32.08 2.78
N ALA A 778 7.31 31.55 3.31
CA ALA A 778 8.48 32.33 3.71
C ALA A 778 9.54 32.20 2.60
N PRO A 779 9.48 33.00 1.51
CA PRO A 779 10.35 32.82 0.35
C PRO A 779 11.84 32.94 0.69
N ASP A 780 12.14 33.71 1.71
CA ASP A 780 13.50 33.99 2.15
C ASP A 780 13.98 33.02 3.25
N GLY A 781 13.13 32.15 3.80
CA GLY A 781 13.43 31.32 4.97
C GLY A 781 12.97 31.96 6.30
N LEU A 782 13.20 31.26 7.42
CA LEU A 782 12.90 31.72 8.77
C LEU A 782 14.15 31.68 9.65
N GLN A 783 14.41 32.72 10.43
CA GLN A 783 15.50 32.71 11.41
C GLN A 783 15.05 33.36 12.71
N SER A 784 15.34 32.71 13.83
CA SER A 784 14.98 33.22 15.16
C SER A 784 15.60 34.59 15.40
N GLY A 785 14.79 35.56 15.84
CA GLY A 785 15.22 36.92 16.15
C GLY A 785 15.56 37.81 14.93
N ALA A 786 15.52 37.27 13.71
CA ALA A 786 15.70 38.04 12.47
C ALA A 786 14.35 38.28 11.79
N THR A 787 14.23 39.39 11.05
CA THR A 787 13.01 39.70 10.30
C THR A 787 13.03 38.99 8.94
N SER A 788 12.06 38.10 8.72
CA SER A 788 11.78 37.40 7.48
C SER A 788 10.55 37.98 6.77
N THR A 789 10.50 37.80 5.45
CA THR A 789 9.31 38.09 4.64
C THR A 789 8.36 36.89 4.69
N LEU A 790 7.09 37.11 5.03
CA LEU A 790 6.02 36.14 4.76
C LEU A 790 5.10 36.66 3.66
N VAL A 791 4.69 35.80 2.73
CA VAL A 791 3.82 36.16 1.63
C VAL A 791 2.60 35.25 1.63
N ALA A 792 1.42 35.82 1.91
CA ALA A 792 0.14 35.15 1.73
C ALA A 792 -0.44 35.54 0.37
N THR A 793 -0.81 34.59 -0.48
CA THR A 793 -1.51 34.87 -1.74
C THR A 793 -2.81 34.10 -1.80
N THR A 794 -3.93 34.82 -1.81
CA THR A 794 -5.26 34.26 -2.00
C THR A 794 -5.68 34.39 -3.45
N THR A 795 -6.05 33.29 -4.09
CA THR A 795 -6.57 33.28 -5.46
C THR A 795 -7.97 32.70 -5.48
N ASN A 796 -8.93 33.42 -6.08
CA ASN A 796 -10.24 32.85 -6.38
C ASN A 796 -10.11 31.99 -7.64
N ARG A 797 -10.00 30.67 -7.49
CA ARG A 797 -9.91 29.69 -8.56
C ARG A 797 -11.27 29.21 -9.07
N GLY A 798 -12.35 29.46 -8.33
CA GLY A 798 -13.68 29.00 -8.68
C GLY A 798 -14.54 30.00 -9.44
N PRO A 799 -15.76 29.60 -9.82
CA PRO A 799 -16.73 30.50 -10.44
C PRO A 799 -17.30 31.48 -9.41
N GLY A 800 -17.69 32.68 -9.88
CA GLY A 800 -18.33 33.70 -9.04
C GLY A 800 -17.33 34.56 -8.27
N THR A 801 -17.72 35.81 -7.99
CA THR A 801 -16.88 36.78 -7.26
C THR A 801 -17.10 36.62 -5.76
N ILE A 802 -16.02 36.40 -4.99
CA ILE A 802 -16.06 36.49 -3.53
C ILE A 802 -15.95 37.94 -3.07
N THR A 803 -16.51 38.25 -1.91
CA THR A 803 -16.52 39.62 -1.36
C THR A 803 -16.05 39.66 0.09
N GLY A 804 -15.65 40.84 0.58
CA GLY A 804 -15.23 41.04 1.96
C GLY A 804 -14.05 40.15 2.37
N VAL A 805 -13.03 40.05 1.51
CA VAL A 805 -11.87 39.19 1.75
C VAL A 805 -10.96 39.86 2.78
N SER A 806 -10.61 39.14 3.84
CA SER A 806 -9.72 39.61 4.91
C SER A 806 -8.81 38.49 5.40
N ALA A 807 -7.54 38.78 5.64
CA ALA A 807 -6.59 37.81 6.18
C ALA A 807 -6.09 38.18 7.56
N ALA A 808 -5.90 37.16 8.40
CA ALA A 808 -5.23 37.25 9.70
C ALA A 808 -4.16 36.15 9.79
N VAL A 809 -3.03 36.43 10.45
CA VAL A 809 -1.99 35.42 10.69
C VAL A 809 -2.09 34.98 12.15
N ASP A 810 -2.21 33.67 12.35
CA ASP A 810 -2.06 33.05 13.66
C ASP A 810 -0.61 32.63 13.83
N ALA A 811 0.02 33.10 14.90
CA ALA A 811 1.41 32.81 15.21
C ALA A 811 1.60 32.51 16.70
N PRO A 812 2.63 31.74 17.07
CA PRO A 812 2.96 31.43 18.45
C PRO A 812 3.28 32.68 19.28
N ALA A 813 3.16 32.55 20.60
CA ALA A 813 3.54 33.60 21.53
C ALA A 813 5.01 34.03 21.32
N GLY A 814 5.24 35.33 21.22
CA GLY A 814 6.57 35.93 21.05
C GLY A 814 6.94 36.27 19.59
N TRP A 815 6.21 35.75 18.59
CA TRP A 815 6.40 36.19 17.21
C TRP A 815 5.85 37.60 17.00
N VAL A 816 6.61 38.43 16.28
CA VAL A 816 6.16 39.77 15.86
C VAL A 816 5.81 39.71 14.38
N ILE A 817 4.53 39.89 14.03
CA ILE A 817 4.06 39.88 12.64
C ILE A 817 3.41 41.22 12.30
N THR A 818 3.95 41.90 11.29
CA THR A 818 3.49 43.21 10.84
C THR A 818 3.14 43.19 9.35
N PRO A 819 1.89 43.47 8.94
CA PRO A 819 1.55 43.54 7.53
C PRO A 819 2.21 44.74 6.85
N ARG A 820 2.87 44.51 5.71
CA ARG A 820 3.42 45.55 4.81
C ARG A 820 2.40 46.03 3.78
N THR A 821 1.46 45.16 3.39
CA THR A 821 0.40 45.49 2.44
C THR A 821 -0.98 45.35 3.10
N PRO A 822 -2.05 45.95 2.52
CA PRO A 822 -3.39 45.85 3.09
C PRO A 822 -3.81 44.40 3.30
N THR A 823 -4.41 44.10 4.45
CA THR A 823 -4.88 42.74 4.80
C THR A 823 -6.31 42.45 4.32
N THR A 824 -6.95 43.41 3.63
CA THR A 824 -8.33 43.29 3.16
C THR A 824 -8.49 43.73 1.71
N THR A 825 -9.40 43.09 0.97
CA THR A 825 -9.90 43.58 -0.33
C THR A 825 -11.42 43.41 -0.42
N ALA A 826 -12.10 44.36 -1.09
CA ALA A 826 -13.56 44.38 -1.15
C ALA A 826 -14.13 43.19 -1.93
N SER A 827 -13.45 42.74 -2.99
CA SER A 827 -13.88 41.61 -3.82
C SER A 827 -12.72 40.98 -4.57
N LEU A 828 -12.84 39.68 -4.87
CA LEU A 828 -11.90 38.94 -5.69
C LEU A 828 -12.65 38.15 -6.78
N ALA A 829 -12.50 38.58 -8.02
CA ALA A 829 -13.13 37.94 -9.18
C ALA A 829 -12.45 36.59 -9.52
N PRO A 830 -13.12 35.69 -10.26
CA PRO A 830 -12.52 34.44 -10.74
C PRO A 830 -11.17 34.67 -11.45
N GLY A 831 -10.20 33.83 -11.12
CA GLY A 831 -8.82 33.87 -11.62
C GLY A 831 -7.97 35.03 -11.10
N LYS A 832 -8.46 35.85 -10.16
CA LYS A 832 -7.70 36.96 -9.58
C LYS A 832 -7.11 36.58 -8.23
N SER A 833 -5.97 37.20 -7.94
CA SER A 833 -5.23 36.99 -6.70
C SER A 833 -5.14 38.27 -5.87
N PHE A 834 -5.07 38.09 -4.56
CA PHE A 834 -4.85 39.10 -3.54
C PHE A 834 -3.65 38.66 -2.70
N THR A 835 -2.58 39.46 -2.74
CA THR A 835 -1.31 39.12 -2.08
C THR A 835 -1.06 40.06 -0.92
N ILE A 836 -0.71 39.47 0.22
CA ILE A 836 -0.34 40.16 1.45
C ILE A 836 1.10 39.81 1.79
N THR A 837 1.91 40.83 2.04
CA THR A 837 3.28 40.66 2.52
C THR A 837 3.34 41.08 3.98
N TYR A 838 3.98 40.27 4.81
CA TYR A 838 4.21 40.52 6.22
C TYR A 838 5.71 40.54 6.50
N ASP A 839 6.10 41.36 7.47
CA ASP A 839 7.34 41.18 8.21
C ASP A 839 7.06 40.29 9.41
N ALA A 840 7.81 39.20 9.53
CA ALA A 840 7.75 38.34 10.70
C ALA A 840 9.12 38.29 11.35
N THR A 841 9.18 38.52 12.65
CA THR A 841 10.36 38.23 13.48
C THR A 841 10.01 37.03 14.36
N PRO A 842 10.46 35.82 13.99
CA PRO A 842 10.19 34.62 14.75
C PRO A 842 10.87 34.62 16.12
N ALA A 843 10.23 33.99 17.09
CA ALA A 843 10.81 33.72 18.42
C ALA A 843 10.98 32.21 18.65
N GLY A 844 11.94 31.83 19.50
CA GLY A 844 12.26 30.43 19.84
C GLY A 844 13.38 29.83 18.99
N ALA A 845 14.01 28.74 19.45
CA ALA A 845 15.22 28.18 18.81
C ALA A 845 14.97 27.52 17.45
N SER A 846 13.73 27.11 17.16
CA SER A 846 13.35 26.40 15.92
C SER A 846 12.04 26.95 15.37
N PRO A 847 12.04 28.15 14.75
CA PRO A 847 10.81 28.82 14.32
C PRO A 847 10.04 28.08 13.20
N ARG A 848 10.73 27.24 12.42
CA ARG A 848 10.14 26.42 11.35
C ARG A 848 9.24 25.27 11.83
N THR A 849 9.42 24.80 13.06
CA THR A 849 8.59 23.72 13.64
C THR A 849 7.41 24.26 14.43
N GLN A 850 7.23 25.58 14.43
CA GLN A 850 6.13 26.22 15.13
C GLN A 850 4.94 26.40 14.19
N PRO A 851 3.71 26.12 14.64
CA PRO A 851 2.52 26.25 13.80
C PRO A 851 2.24 27.72 13.53
N VAL A 852 2.45 28.16 12.28
CA VAL A 852 2.07 29.49 11.79
C VAL A 852 1.14 29.31 10.59
N ALA A 853 0.00 29.98 10.63
CA ALA A 853 -0.98 29.90 9.54
C ALA A 853 -1.57 31.27 9.22
N VAL A 854 -1.98 31.47 7.98
CA VAL A 854 -2.85 32.58 7.60
C VAL A 854 -4.28 32.07 7.44
N ARG A 855 -5.26 32.78 7.99
CA ARG A 855 -6.69 32.55 7.76
C ARG A 855 -7.26 33.66 6.92
N VAL A 856 -7.81 33.31 5.76
CA VAL A 856 -8.46 34.25 4.86
C VAL A 856 -9.97 34.05 4.91
N THR A 857 -10.70 35.01 5.46
CA THR A 857 -12.16 34.99 5.53
C THR A 857 -12.76 35.75 4.35
N TYR A 858 -13.82 35.24 3.75
CA TYR A 858 -14.53 35.84 2.62
C TYR A 858 -16.01 35.46 2.59
N ARG A 859 -16.82 36.20 1.83
CA ARG A 859 -18.23 35.89 1.56
C ARG A 859 -18.39 35.31 0.16
N ASN A 860 -19.12 34.20 0.08
CA ASN A 860 -19.51 33.54 -1.16
C ASN A 860 -20.65 34.30 -1.88
N PRO A 861 -20.88 34.05 -3.18
CA PRO A 861 -22.01 34.59 -3.94
C PRO A 861 -23.39 34.26 -3.34
N ASP A 862 -23.51 33.15 -2.61
CA ASP A 862 -24.73 32.74 -1.89
C ASP A 862 -24.92 33.49 -0.55
N GLY A 863 -24.00 34.38 -0.19
CA GLY A 863 -24.03 35.18 1.04
C GLY A 863 -23.42 34.50 2.27
N THR A 864 -23.04 33.23 2.19
CA THR A 864 -22.37 32.50 3.28
C THR A 864 -20.93 33.01 3.48
N THR A 865 -20.40 32.85 4.69
CA THR A 865 -19.01 33.20 5.02
C THR A 865 -18.17 31.92 5.07
N SER A 866 -17.01 31.95 4.44
CA SER A 866 -16.03 30.86 4.42
C SER A 866 -14.67 31.38 4.84
N THR A 867 -13.82 30.47 5.30
CA THR A 867 -12.43 30.76 5.66
C THR A 867 -11.52 29.77 4.93
N ALA A 868 -10.46 30.26 4.31
CA ALA A 868 -9.40 29.46 3.70
C ALA A 868 -8.13 29.59 4.55
N PRO A 869 -7.77 28.57 5.35
CA PRO A 869 -6.50 28.54 6.06
C PRO A 869 -5.35 28.12 5.13
N ALA A 870 -4.15 28.59 5.40
CA ALA A 870 -2.92 28.08 4.79
C ALA A 870 -1.78 28.08 5.82
N GLY A 871 -1.17 26.92 6.03
CA GLY A 871 0.05 26.77 6.84
C GLY A 871 1.25 27.43 6.14
N LEU A 872 2.20 27.92 6.94
CA LEU A 872 3.41 28.56 6.42
C LEU A 872 4.35 27.51 5.82
N THR A 873 4.60 27.59 4.52
CA THR A 873 5.60 26.76 3.84
C THR A 873 6.94 27.50 3.74
N VAL A 874 8.01 26.84 4.18
CA VAL A 874 9.39 27.29 3.99
C VAL A 874 10.01 26.44 2.87
N PRO A 875 10.39 27.02 1.71
CA PRO A 875 10.94 26.25 0.60
C PRO A 875 12.24 25.51 0.97
N LEU A 876 12.35 24.22 0.67
CA LEU A 876 13.57 23.43 0.85
C LEU A 876 14.65 23.95 -0.11
N LYS A 877 15.73 24.49 0.44
CA LYS A 877 16.88 25.00 -0.33
C LYS A 877 18.17 24.34 0.15
N PRO A 878 19.24 24.26 -0.67
CA PRO A 878 20.54 23.84 -0.19
C PRO A 878 21.04 24.79 0.92
N VAL A 879 21.45 24.21 2.04
CA VAL A 879 22.06 24.88 3.19
C VAL A 879 23.49 24.40 3.31
N ASP A 880 24.42 25.34 3.41
CA ASP A 880 25.81 25.03 3.69
C ASP A 880 25.97 24.77 5.19
N VAL A 881 25.96 23.49 5.56
CA VAL A 881 26.08 23.04 6.95
C VAL A 881 27.55 22.83 7.28
N THR A 882 28.07 23.65 8.18
CA THR A 882 29.44 23.53 8.69
C THR A 882 29.42 22.77 10.01
N PHE A 883 29.97 21.57 10.00
CA PHE A 883 30.26 20.80 11.20
C PHE A 883 31.59 21.29 11.76
N ARG A 884 31.60 21.72 13.02
CA ARG A 884 32.79 22.17 13.74
C ARG A 884 32.92 21.37 15.03
N VAL A 885 34.10 20.83 15.32
CA VAL A 885 34.33 20.09 16.57
C VAL A 885 35.68 20.43 17.18
N LEU A 886 35.73 20.48 18.52
CA LEU A 886 36.97 20.53 19.29
C LEU A 886 37.40 19.10 19.64
N ALA A 887 38.60 18.70 19.20
CA ALA A 887 39.17 17.38 19.47
C ALA A 887 39.97 17.36 20.80
N PRO A 888 40.22 16.16 21.38
CA PRO A 888 40.94 16.03 22.65
C PRO A 888 42.35 16.64 22.61
N PRO A 889 42.83 17.20 23.74
CA PRO A 889 44.23 17.62 23.90
C PRO A 889 45.19 16.48 23.54
N GLY A 890 46.01 16.67 22.50
CA GLY A 890 46.96 15.66 22.00
C GLY A 890 46.61 15.07 20.63
N THR A 891 45.45 15.40 20.04
CA THR A 891 45.16 15.06 18.63
C THR A 891 46.10 15.85 17.70
N PRO A 892 46.94 15.18 16.88
CA PRO A 892 47.93 15.86 16.03
C PRO A 892 47.28 16.78 14.99
N PRO A 893 47.85 17.96 14.70
CA PRO A 893 47.35 18.87 13.65
C PRO A 893 47.28 18.28 12.23
N ASP A 894 48.08 17.25 11.95
CA ASP A 894 48.11 16.51 10.68
C ASP A 894 47.17 15.28 10.66
N ALA A 895 46.48 14.99 11.76
CA ALA A 895 45.44 13.97 11.79
C ALA A 895 44.21 14.41 10.99
N THR A 896 43.65 13.48 10.20
CA THR A 896 42.38 13.68 9.50
C THR A 896 41.24 13.16 10.36
N LEU A 897 40.30 14.04 10.69
CA LEU A 897 39.01 13.66 11.31
C LEU A 897 37.95 13.52 10.23
N TYR A 898 36.93 12.72 10.50
CA TYR A 898 35.80 12.49 9.60
C TYR A 898 34.48 12.69 10.32
N VAL A 899 33.44 13.04 9.56
CA VAL A 899 32.06 13.19 10.03
C VAL A 899 31.12 12.25 9.26
N PRO A 900 31.05 10.94 9.62
CA PRO A 900 30.02 10.04 9.10
C PRO A 900 28.63 10.44 9.60
N GLY A 901 27.61 10.17 8.77
CA GLY A 901 26.22 10.40 9.18
C GLY A 901 25.21 9.61 8.36
N SER A 902 23.92 9.85 8.62
CA SER A 902 22.80 9.09 8.05
C SER A 902 22.45 9.41 6.59
N ILE A 903 23.10 10.41 5.98
CA ILE A 903 22.76 10.90 4.63
C ILE A 903 23.89 10.68 3.63
N ALA A 904 23.54 10.67 2.33
CA ALA A 904 24.48 10.43 1.23
C ALA A 904 25.70 11.37 1.27
N GLN A 905 25.47 12.65 1.58
CA GLN A 905 26.49 13.70 1.59
C GLN A 905 27.51 13.55 2.72
N LEU A 906 27.18 12.82 3.79
CA LEU A 906 28.11 12.50 4.87
C LEU A 906 28.74 11.11 4.72
N GLY A 907 28.34 10.36 3.67
CA GLY A 907 28.74 8.97 3.51
C GLY A 907 28.04 8.08 4.52
N PRO A 908 26.88 7.47 4.17
CA PRO A 908 26.00 6.76 5.08
C PRO A 908 26.76 5.80 6.02
N TRP A 909 27.01 6.27 7.23
CA TRP A 909 27.80 5.59 8.27
C TRP A 909 29.14 4.99 7.82
N ASP A 910 29.81 5.63 6.85
CA ASP A 910 31.16 5.30 6.43
C ASP A 910 32.18 6.16 7.21
N PRO A 911 32.92 5.58 8.18
CA PRO A 911 33.75 6.34 9.11
C PRO A 911 34.97 7.01 8.47
N GLY A 912 35.26 6.78 7.18
CA GLY A 912 36.40 7.36 6.46
C GLY A 912 36.01 8.21 5.26
N LYS A 913 34.72 8.54 5.07
CA LYS A 913 34.25 9.12 3.80
C LYS A 913 34.25 10.64 3.74
N GLN A 914 33.74 11.32 4.77
CA GLN A 914 33.62 12.78 4.76
C GLN A 914 34.71 13.43 5.63
N PRO A 915 35.85 13.87 5.04
CA PRO A 915 36.98 14.40 5.81
C PRO A 915 36.73 15.82 6.32
N MET A 916 37.38 16.16 7.43
CA MET A 916 37.38 17.47 8.06
C MET A 916 38.77 18.13 7.98
N THR A 917 38.79 19.46 7.94
CA THR A 917 40.00 20.29 7.85
C THR A 917 40.35 20.90 9.21
N TYR A 918 41.61 20.77 9.64
CA TYR A 918 42.11 21.43 10.85
C TYR A 918 42.13 22.96 10.69
N ARG A 919 41.60 23.69 11.67
CA ARG A 919 41.49 25.15 11.69
C ARG A 919 42.36 25.85 12.74
N GLY A 920 43.13 25.09 13.52
CA GLY A 920 43.91 25.61 14.65
C GLY A 920 43.21 25.43 15.99
N ASN A 921 43.95 25.58 17.09
CA ASN A 921 43.45 25.48 18.48
C ASN A 921 42.65 24.20 18.79
N GLY A 922 42.97 23.08 18.13
CA GLY A 922 42.25 21.82 18.33
C GLY A 922 40.89 21.72 17.61
N ILE A 923 40.57 22.63 16.67
CA ILE A 923 39.28 22.66 15.98
C ILE A 923 39.38 22.08 14.56
N TRP A 924 38.43 21.23 14.18
CA TRP A 924 38.25 20.71 12.81
C TRP A 924 36.89 21.12 12.24
N GLU A 925 36.83 21.38 10.94
CA GLU A 925 35.61 21.75 10.24
C GLU A 925 35.39 20.99 8.92
N ALA A 926 34.13 20.70 8.60
CA ALA A 926 33.69 20.27 7.26
C ALA A 926 32.38 20.98 6.90
N THR A 927 32.30 21.51 5.68
CA THR A 927 31.07 22.11 5.15
C THR A 927 30.47 21.21 4.08
N VAL A 928 29.19 20.92 4.22
CA VAL A 928 28.43 20.04 3.32
C VAL A 928 27.12 20.72 2.96
N SER A 929 26.77 20.70 1.67
CA SER A 929 25.50 21.24 1.21
C SER A 929 24.39 20.21 1.41
N ILE A 930 23.45 20.51 2.32
CA ILE A 930 22.36 19.62 2.73
C ILE A 930 21.04 20.37 2.51
N LEU A 931 19.97 19.68 2.08
CA LEU A 931 18.67 20.34 1.95
C LEU A 931 18.19 20.82 3.32
N ASP A 932 17.76 22.08 3.37
CA ASP A 932 17.06 22.66 4.52
C ASP A 932 15.92 21.72 4.92
N GLY A 933 15.66 21.54 6.21
CA GLY A 933 14.64 20.58 6.64
C GLY A 933 15.17 19.22 7.11
N THR A 934 16.32 18.78 6.60
CA THR A 934 16.82 17.40 6.75
C THR A 934 17.17 17.05 8.19
N ASP A 935 16.55 16.00 8.74
CA ASP A 935 17.03 15.35 9.97
C ASP A 935 18.29 14.53 9.67
N LEU A 936 19.38 14.80 10.37
CA LEU A 936 20.62 14.08 10.21
C LEU A 936 21.10 13.51 11.56
N GLN A 937 21.57 12.28 11.50
CA GLN A 937 22.35 11.68 12.56
C GLN A 937 23.82 11.66 12.17
N TYR A 938 24.74 11.91 13.09
CA TYR A 938 26.18 11.94 12.79
C TYR A 938 27.07 11.59 13.98
N LYS A 939 28.35 11.33 13.69
CA LYS A 939 29.43 11.09 14.67
C LYS A 939 30.77 11.66 14.16
N TYR A 940 31.77 11.71 15.04
CA TYR A 940 33.16 11.99 14.68
C TYR A 940 34.09 10.79 14.84
N THR A 941 35.00 10.59 13.89
CA THR A 941 35.97 9.46 13.89
C THR A 941 37.35 9.90 13.41
N ARG A 942 38.35 9.04 13.59
CA ARG A 942 39.67 9.13 12.92
C ARG A 942 39.80 8.11 11.78
N GLY A 943 38.73 7.91 11.01
CA GLY A 943 38.71 7.05 9.82
C GLY A 943 38.20 5.62 10.04
N THR A 944 38.01 5.19 11.30
CA THR A 944 37.46 3.85 11.63
C THR A 944 36.58 3.90 12.88
N TRP A 945 35.66 2.95 13.05
CA TRP A 945 34.75 2.89 14.20
C TRP A 945 35.43 2.57 15.55
N GLU A 946 36.63 2.01 15.52
CA GLU A 946 37.45 1.79 16.72
C GLU A 946 38.08 3.09 17.23
N THR A 947 38.05 4.17 16.44
CA THR A 947 38.56 5.50 16.81
C THR A 947 37.46 6.55 16.78
N VAL A 948 36.24 6.12 17.08
CA VAL A 948 35.08 7.00 17.25
C VAL A 948 35.21 7.82 18.53
N GLU A 949 34.62 9.01 18.51
CA GLU A 949 34.47 9.86 19.68
C GLU A 949 33.86 9.14 20.90
N GLU A 950 34.32 9.48 22.10
CA GLU A 950 33.81 9.02 23.39
C GLU A 950 33.65 10.22 24.35
N TRP A 951 32.67 10.12 25.26
CA TRP A 951 32.34 11.15 26.24
C TRP A 951 32.03 10.52 27.61
N GLY A 952 32.70 10.98 28.68
CA GLY A 952 32.46 10.52 30.05
C GLY A 952 32.63 8.99 30.28
N SER A 953 31.71 8.39 31.03
CA SER A 953 31.71 6.96 31.41
C SER A 953 30.82 6.06 30.51
N ILE A 954 30.51 6.50 29.29
CA ILE A 954 29.52 5.84 28.41
C ILE A 954 30.18 4.72 27.60
N THR A 955 29.84 3.46 27.89
CA THR A 955 30.11 2.31 27.02
C THR A 955 28.95 2.09 26.05
N GLY A 956 29.00 2.74 24.89
CA GLY A 956 28.06 2.56 23.76
C GLY A 956 27.32 3.85 23.38
N THR A 957 27.68 4.47 22.24
CA THR A 957 27.24 5.82 21.88
C THR A 957 25.96 5.85 21.04
N ASN A 958 24.96 6.63 21.50
CA ASN A 958 23.89 7.15 20.65
C ASN A 958 24.47 8.08 19.57
N ASN A 959 23.79 8.18 18.43
CA ASN A 959 24.18 9.12 17.38
C ASN A 959 23.80 10.56 17.79
N ARG A 960 24.60 11.55 17.39
CA ARG A 960 24.21 12.96 17.51
C ARG A 960 23.10 13.23 16.51
N ASN A 961 22.07 13.98 16.89
CA ASN A 961 20.94 14.30 16.03
C ASN A 961 20.89 15.82 15.83
N VAL A 962 20.71 16.26 14.60
CA VAL A 962 20.43 17.67 14.30
C VAL A 962 19.52 17.76 13.09
N THR A 963 18.64 18.74 13.10
CA THR A 963 17.79 19.07 11.96
C THR A 963 18.40 20.27 11.25
N VAL A 964 18.70 20.16 9.96
CA VAL A 964 19.30 21.25 9.17
C VAL A 964 18.36 22.44 9.12
N ASP A 965 18.76 23.57 9.69
CA ASP A 965 18.04 24.84 9.65
C ASP A 965 19.00 25.95 9.18
N GLY A 966 18.93 26.26 7.88
CA GLY A 966 19.78 27.29 7.27
C GLY A 966 19.22 28.70 7.36
N GLY A 967 17.96 28.84 7.78
CA GLY A 967 17.22 30.09 7.80
C GLY A 967 17.41 30.98 6.57
N ILE A 968 17.44 32.29 6.81
CA ILE A 968 17.56 33.30 5.74
C ILE A 968 18.97 33.39 5.12
N THR A 969 19.99 32.88 5.81
CA THR A 969 21.38 32.93 5.34
C THR A 969 21.76 31.71 4.51
N HIS A 970 20.91 30.66 4.48
CA HIS A 970 21.20 29.34 3.92
C HIS A 970 22.51 28.74 4.45
N THR A 971 22.82 29.01 5.70
CA THR A 971 24.02 28.51 6.37
C THR A 971 23.65 28.01 7.75
N MET A 972 24.24 26.89 8.15
CA MET A 972 24.08 26.35 9.49
C MET A 972 25.45 26.01 10.06
N LEU A 973 25.68 26.35 11.33
CA LEU A 973 26.84 25.90 12.07
C LEU A 973 26.39 24.87 13.10
N VAL A 974 26.88 23.64 12.94
CA VAL A 974 26.80 22.60 13.96
C VAL A 974 28.08 22.70 14.78
N ASP A 975 28.03 23.44 15.89
CA ASP A 975 29.20 23.76 16.72
C ASP A 975 29.32 22.82 17.92
N ASP A 976 30.10 21.76 17.76
CA ASP A 976 30.47 20.79 18.79
C ASP A 976 31.79 21.17 19.49
N THR A 977 32.05 22.47 19.75
CA THR A 977 33.27 22.91 20.47
C THR A 977 33.09 23.13 21.97
N ALA A 978 31.85 23.12 22.47
CA ALA A 978 31.55 23.38 23.87
C ALA A 978 31.96 22.21 24.78
N THR A 979 32.66 22.51 25.88
CA THR A 979 33.05 21.54 26.92
C THR A 979 32.16 21.58 28.16
N THR A 980 31.11 22.42 28.17
CA THR A 980 30.18 22.62 29.32
C THR A 980 28.73 22.84 28.82
N GLY A 981 27.71 22.45 29.61
CA GLY A 981 26.27 22.65 29.29
C GLY A 981 25.46 21.36 29.12
N PRO A 982 24.11 21.39 29.03
CA PRO A 982 23.28 20.19 28.82
C PRO A 982 23.56 19.50 27.47
N ASP A 983 23.31 18.20 27.43
CA ASP A 983 23.76 17.22 26.43
C ASP A 983 23.04 17.34 25.08
N ILE A 984 23.48 18.25 24.20
CA ILE A 984 23.08 18.19 22.78
C ILE A 984 24.24 18.24 21.78
N HIS A 985 25.34 18.98 22.04
CA HIS A 985 26.46 19.13 21.08
C HIS A 985 27.79 19.48 21.78
N ARG A 986 28.53 18.49 22.29
CA ARG A 986 29.79 18.70 23.06
C ARG A 986 31.06 18.35 22.28
N ALA A 987 32.17 18.96 22.68
CA ALA A 987 33.53 18.60 22.26
C ALA A 987 33.84 17.12 22.52
N ILE A 988 34.74 16.56 21.72
CA ILE A 988 35.25 15.20 21.90
C ILE A 988 36.22 15.23 23.09
N GLU A 989 35.92 14.48 24.15
CA GLU A 989 36.77 14.40 25.34
C GLU A 989 37.85 13.32 25.19
N PHE A 990 37.47 12.16 24.65
CA PHE A 990 38.37 11.03 24.43
C PHE A 990 38.09 10.36 23.08
N TRP A 991 39.12 9.68 22.55
CA TRP A 991 38.95 8.68 21.50
C TRP A 991 38.87 7.30 22.17
N ARG A 992 38.13 6.35 21.58
CA ARG A 992 37.96 4.98 22.08
C ARG A 992 39.24 4.10 22.04
N ASP A 993 40.35 4.55 22.63
CA ASP A 993 41.63 3.83 22.80
C ASP A 993 41.78 3.30 24.27
N PRO A 994 42.53 2.22 24.56
CA PRO A 994 42.82 1.84 25.95
C PRO A 994 43.90 2.76 26.57
N LEU A 995 43.52 3.65 27.50
CA LEU A 995 44.42 4.57 28.21
C LEU A 995 45.19 3.87 29.34
N VAL A 996 46.49 4.20 29.50
CA VAL A 996 47.30 3.86 30.69
C VAL A 996 46.87 4.75 31.85
N VAL A 997 46.34 4.16 32.91
CA VAL A 997 45.83 4.82 34.11
C VAL A 997 46.93 5.10 35.13
N SER A 998 47.90 4.21 35.27
CA SER A 998 49.00 4.41 36.21
C SER A 998 50.25 3.62 35.82
N THR A 999 51.40 4.16 36.24
CA THR A 999 52.68 3.45 36.20
C THR A 999 53.34 3.52 37.58
N ALA A 1000 53.98 2.42 37.99
CA ALA A 1000 54.73 2.34 39.23
C ALA A 1000 56.01 1.55 39.01
N ALA A 1001 57.10 1.94 39.66
CA ALA A 1001 58.38 1.25 39.51
C ALA A 1001 59.11 1.16 40.85
N THR A 1002 59.68 -0.01 41.11
CA THR A 1002 60.59 -0.31 42.22
C THR A 1002 61.81 -1.04 41.67
N ALA A 1003 62.81 -1.30 42.52
CA ALA A 1003 63.95 -2.12 42.11
C ALA A 1003 63.50 -3.52 41.63
N ASP A 1004 62.37 -4.02 42.15
CA ASP A 1004 61.92 -5.40 41.95
C ASP A 1004 60.79 -5.54 40.92
N ALA A 1005 60.10 -4.48 40.53
CA ALA A 1005 58.99 -4.57 39.59
C ALA A 1005 58.63 -3.21 38.95
N VAL A 1006 58.14 -3.25 37.71
CA VAL A 1006 57.52 -2.13 37.00
C VAL A 1006 56.09 -2.50 36.59
N THR A 1007 55.11 -1.75 37.06
CA THR A 1007 53.67 -1.99 36.85
C THR A 1007 53.07 -0.93 35.95
N VAL A 1008 52.20 -1.33 35.03
CA VAL A 1008 51.42 -0.47 34.15
C VAL A 1008 49.96 -0.93 34.18
N THR A 1009 49.07 -0.03 34.57
CA THR A 1009 47.62 -0.29 34.66
C THR A 1009 46.89 0.44 33.54
N PHE A 1010 45.98 -0.23 32.87
CA PHE A 1010 45.11 0.30 31.82
C PHE A 1010 43.68 0.47 32.32
N GLN A 1011 42.92 1.36 31.68
CA GLN A 1011 41.53 1.65 32.06
C GLN A 1011 40.54 0.52 31.70
N ARG A 1012 40.97 -0.43 30.87
CA ARG A 1012 40.22 -1.59 30.39
C ARG A 1012 41.20 -2.63 29.82
N ASP A 1013 40.73 -3.85 29.59
CA ASP A 1013 41.53 -4.95 29.01
C ASP A 1013 42.11 -4.62 27.63
N VAL A 1014 43.25 -5.24 27.30
CA VAL A 1014 44.02 -4.98 26.07
C VAL A 1014 44.19 -6.26 25.23
N GLN A 1015 44.01 -6.18 23.90
CA GLN A 1015 44.11 -7.32 22.94
C GLN A 1015 45.27 -7.19 21.93
N PRO A 1016 45.76 -8.29 21.33
CA PRO A 1016 46.89 -8.24 20.40
C PRO A 1016 46.54 -7.65 19.02
N THR A 1017 47.58 -7.18 18.32
CA THR A 1017 47.61 -7.06 16.85
C THR A 1017 48.86 -7.75 16.31
N GLY A 1018 48.88 -9.09 16.24
CA GLY A 1018 50.03 -9.85 15.72
C GLY A 1018 50.08 -11.31 16.18
N ALA A 1019 50.86 -12.15 15.49
CA ALA A 1019 50.76 -13.61 15.55
C ALA A 1019 51.62 -14.34 16.61
N ASP A 1020 52.51 -13.68 17.36
CA ASP A 1020 53.40 -14.38 18.31
C ASP A 1020 53.36 -13.77 19.71
N PHE A 1021 53.20 -14.64 20.71
CA PHE A 1021 53.06 -14.30 22.13
C PHE A 1021 54.42 -14.04 22.77
N ALA A 1022 54.77 -12.75 22.97
CA ALA A 1022 55.83 -12.30 23.87
C ALA A 1022 55.54 -10.83 24.27
N GLY A 1023 54.73 -10.63 25.32
CA GLY A 1023 54.38 -9.28 25.81
C GLY A 1023 55.63 -8.44 26.07
N SER A 1024 55.93 -7.49 25.17
CA SER A 1024 57.14 -6.69 25.25
C SER A 1024 56.85 -5.43 26.06
N MET A 1025 56.94 -5.54 27.37
CA MET A 1025 57.39 -4.41 28.19
C MET A 1025 58.91 -4.51 28.28
N VAL A 1026 59.61 -3.54 27.71
CA VAL A 1026 61.08 -3.51 27.69
C VAL A 1026 61.55 -2.32 28.51
N VAL A 1027 62.40 -2.58 29.50
CA VAL A 1027 63.01 -1.55 30.35
C VAL A 1027 64.48 -1.42 29.97
N ASN A 1028 64.84 -0.40 29.19
CA ASN A 1028 66.23 -0.11 28.73
C ASN A 1028 67.04 -1.34 28.27
N GLY A 1029 66.40 -2.37 27.69
CA GLY A 1029 67.06 -3.60 27.25
C GLY A 1029 67.50 -4.55 28.37
N VAL A 1030 67.09 -4.30 29.62
CA VAL A 1030 67.30 -5.22 30.76
C VAL A 1030 66.36 -6.42 30.61
N PRO A 1031 66.84 -7.66 30.78
CA PRO A 1031 66.00 -8.85 30.68
C PRO A 1031 65.06 -8.98 31.90
N GLY A 1032 63.80 -9.31 31.64
CA GLY A 1032 62.76 -9.52 32.65
C GLY A 1032 61.57 -10.28 32.08
N THR A 1033 60.60 -10.59 32.92
CA THR A 1033 59.38 -11.32 32.56
C THR A 1033 58.15 -10.45 32.77
N VAL A 1034 57.16 -10.56 31.88
CA VAL A 1034 55.89 -9.83 31.96
C VAL A 1034 54.78 -10.77 32.39
N THR A 1035 53.99 -10.35 33.37
CA THR A 1035 52.78 -11.05 33.83
C THR A 1035 51.62 -10.08 33.89
N GLU A 1036 50.44 -10.54 33.48
CA GLU A 1036 49.19 -9.83 33.77
C GLU A 1036 48.67 -10.31 35.12
N THR A 1037 48.58 -9.41 36.10
CA THR A 1037 48.20 -9.79 37.48
C THR A 1037 46.70 -9.71 37.70
N THR A 1038 46.03 -8.78 37.01
CA THR A 1038 44.57 -8.66 36.87
C THR A 1038 44.25 -8.10 35.48
N PRO A 1039 43.04 -8.32 34.95
CA PRO A 1039 42.67 -7.82 33.63
C PRO A 1039 42.99 -6.31 33.49
N GLY A 1040 43.84 -5.97 32.52
CA GLY A 1040 44.29 -4.59 32.28
C GLY A 1040 45.46 -4.12 33.15
N THR A 1041 46.13 -4.97 33.95
CA THR A 1041 47.32 -4.60 34.74
C THR A 1041 48.52 -5.49 34.43
N LEU A 1042 49.55 -4.91 33.82
CA LEU A 1042 50.81 -5.58 33.49
C LEU A 1042 51.89 -5.29 34.52
N VAL A 1043 52.61 -6.32 34.94
CA VAL A 1043 53.78 -6.22 35.81
C VAL A 1043 54.97 -6.86 35.12
N TRP A 1044 56.00 -6.04 34.87
CA TRP A 1044 57.32 -6.48 34.41
C TRP A 1044 58.26 -6.66 35.62
N THR A 1045 58.88 -7.83 35.74
CA THR A 1045 59.77 -8.20 36.84
C THR A 1045 61.17 -8.51 36.27
N PRO A 1046 62.24 -7.79 36.68
CA PRO A 1046 63.60 -8.06 36.22
C PRO A 1046 64.13 -9.39 36.79
N ALA A 1047 65.09 -10.01 36.11
CA ALA A 1047 65.71 -11.25 36.60
C ALA A 1047 66.53 -11.06 37.91
N THR A 1048 67.01 -9.84 38.14
CA THR A 1048 67.66 -9.37 39.36
C THR A 1048 67.23 -7.93 39.64
N PRO A 1049 67.16 -7.49 40.90
CA PRO A 1049 66.72 -6.13 41.23
C PRO A 1049 67.50 -5.05 40.48
N LEU A 1050 66.80 -4.04 39.96
CA LEU A 1050 67.38 -2.93 39.22
C LEU A 1050 68.30 -2.11 40.15
N PRO A 1051 69.55 -1.86 39.76
CA PRO A 1051 70.44 -0.99 40.53
C PRO A 1051 69.94 0.47 40.52
N SER A 1052 70.50 1.29 41.41
CA SER A 1052 70.15 2.71 41.45
C SER A 1052 70.54 3.40 40.14
N GLY A 1053 69.58 4.10 39.53
CA GLY A 1053 69.73 4.72 38.22
C GLY A 1053 68.40 5.11 37.60
N THR A 1054 68.46 5.75 36.43
CA THR A 1054 67.29 6.16 35.65
C THR A 1054 67.07 5.21 34.48
N TYR A 1055 65.83 4.76 34.32
CA TYR A 1055 65.41 3.75 33.35
C TYR A 1055 64.24 4.24 32.52
N THR A 1056 64.14 3.80 31.27
CA THR A 1056 62.98 4.03 30.41
C THR A 1056 62.30 2.70 30.10
N ALA A 1057 61.00 2.63 30.37
CA ALA A 1057 60.14 1.51 30.03
C ALA A 1057 59.31 1.84 28.79
N THR A 1058 59.23 0.91 27.83
CA THR A 1058 58.35 0.98 26.67
C THR A 1058 57.43 -0.23 26.67
N VAL A 1059 56.13 -0.01 26.51
CA VAL A 1059 55.08 -1.03 26.43
C VAL A 1059 54.54 -1.06 25.01
N SER A 1060 54.68 -2.19 24.33
CA SER A 1060 54.11 -2.43 22.99
C SER A 1060 53.66 -3.88 22.83
N GLN A 1061 52.72 -4.14 21.91
CA GLN A 1061 52.31 -5.50 21.52
C GLN A 1061 51.87 -6.37 22.72
N VAL A 1062 50.94 -5.85 23.53
CA VAL A 1062 50.46 -6.49 24.77
C VAL A 1062 49.45 -7.60 24.45
N THR A 1063 49.55 -8.73 25.15
CA THR A 1063 48.57 -9.83 25.09
C THR A 1063 47.99 -10.07 26.48
N SER A 1064 46.66 -10.05 26.63
CA SER A 1064 46.00 -10.51 27.85
C SER A 1064 45.95 -12.04 27.90
N ALA A 1065 46.02 -12.61 29.10
CA ALA A 1065 45.83 -14.04 29.33
C ALA A 1065 44.36 -14.43 29.65
N VAL A 1066 43.45 -13.45 29.79
CA VAL A 1066 42.16 -13.67 30.48
C VAL A 1066 40.85 -13.22 29.79
N SER A 1067 40.80 -12.33 28.76
CA SER A 1067 39.58 -12.11 27.91
C SER A 1067 39.71 -11.10 26.74
N ASP A 1068 38.59 -10.82 26.02
CA ASP A 1068 38.35 -9.97 24.80
C ASP A 1068 38.62 -8.43 24.95
N GLY A 1069 39.84 -8.01 25.29
CA GLY A 1069 40.27 -6.59 25.36
C GLY A 1069 40.34 -5.73 24.06
N VAL A 1070 40.98 -4.56 24.13
CA VAL A 1070 41.11 -3.57 23.02
C VAL A 1070 42.56 -3.40 22.58
N PRO A 1071 42.91 -3.37 21.29
CA PRO A 1071 44.32 -3.33 20.88
C PRO A 1071 45.04 -2.01 21.16
N ILE A 1072 46.30 -2.10 21.62
CA ILE A 1072 47.20 -0.95 21.77
C ILE A 1072 47.89 -0.64 20.44
N ARG A 1073 47.58 0.51 19.83
CA ARG A 1073 48.04 0.86 18.47
C ARG A 1073 49.38 1.62 18.43
N ALA A 1074 49.82 2.24 19.53
CA ALA A 1074 51.12 2.93 19.63
C ALA A 1074 51.86 2.55 20.92
N PRO A 1075 53.20 2.34 20.88
CA PRO A 1075 53.98 2.04 22.08
C PRO A 1075 53.88 3.16 23.12
N TYR A 1076 53.67 2.79 24.39
CA TYR A 1076 53.66 3.73 25.50
C TYR A 1076 55.01 3.72 26.23
N THR A 1077 55.66 4.87 26.34
CA THR A 1077 57.01 5.00 26.91
C THR A 1077 57.03 5.94 28.11
N PHE A 1078 57.67 5.55 29.22
CA PHE A 1078 57.86 6.39 30.40
C PHE A 1078 59.22 6.14 31.07
N THR A 1079 59.72 7.14 31.78
CA THR A 1079 61.01 7.06 32.51
C THR A 1079 60.77 7.05 34.02
N PHE A 1080 61.57 6.28 34.76
CA PHE A 1080 61.54 6.19 36.23
C PHE A 1080 62.95 6.06 36.80
N THR A 1081 63.11 6.33 38.10
CA THR A 1081 64.41 6.28 38.77
C THR A 1081 64.33 5.37 40.00
N ILE A 1082 65.33 4.51 40.17
CA ILE A 1082 65.53 3.70 41.37
C ILE A 1082 66.57 4.39 42.26
N GLY A 1083 66.18 4.78 43.47
CA GLY A 1083 67.08 5.39 44.46
C GLY A 1083 68.11 4.40 45.01
N GLN A 1084 69.15 4.90 45.67
CA GLN A 1084 69.97 4.03 46.54
C GLN A 1084 69.12 3.61 47.73
N ALA A 1085 69.07 2.31 48.01
CA ALA A 1085 68.37 1.77 49.18
C ALA A 1085 68.94 2.31 50.49
#